data_AF-A0A537NSX4-F1
#
_entry.id   AF-A0A537NSX4-F1
#
_cell.length_a   1.000
_cell.length_b   1.000
_cell.length_c   1.000
_cell.angle_alpha   90.00
_cell.angle_beta   90.00
_cell.angle_gamma   90.00
#
_symmetry.space_group_name_H-M   'P 1'
#
loop_
_entity.id
_entity.type
_entity.pdbx_description
1 polymer ?
#
loop_
_entity_poly.entity_id
_entity_poly.type
_entity_poly.pdbx_seq_one_letter_code
_entity_poly.pdbx_strand_id
1 'polypeptide(L)'
;MSRRIISLIALLAFSSTPLLAQTACPDGSPRDVRKISDAIDVYAREPFSARSFRVLKGLGDPMIDANYGGYSSWQDADAFRKMVTEIAPEAKQPGYYGYECRLGYPRQVLEKRIADLGKTDPYIKQWITVQMAVLAACGGEKIAELPGPLTDQQAPIQIMQDADRSYQAASLVFYTDRAKSLDLYKTIGASDSPHKAAARYMVANILANGKQLAEARAEANAILTDPSLASVHEITQELIGYVANLEDTAQGWSELINNTVGVLDKPAKDILASPKLSADYARALYDIDFVGIHGKSDDWWLDGKLPENPTISKSIIDAARQHPMVAWMIGGQTAQNYYTNAPWQFIGPKWEARTQSLVDRSLALVQGAPPLAKDVFEALKAKPDEASRKALWDKARAAAKSANDSCGTAAETAAAGTLLTHAVRLSALAGKFDEAYAQLEAYPFKESYAYTQNTLLALGQFLLGQGMVDEARRYRDRLLTDDLWLSLKNDEVTQNMLAEISMWAAEDRAQWDKALARHSQKTGQSILNFLPAKDLREMAKDETLFTPEERALLARTAWTRLYARGRAPDKSFTQELYALNPQIKAVSDKVAADYPKAKDASQHLLTILRAPRMGILVNAPGIWEPITMTGGNDATGLDSFDHNDKNWWCPFEPDRQLAGLRSDFDDLTGVQRATWSAKTLEPVMEADAMAALAKKREGVLRAHPLVKSINWGEIKALASMASAPKMLTRAATKWGKAAR
;
A
#
# COMPACT_ATOMS: atom_id res chain seq x y z
N MET A 1 17.92 -18.92 69.43
CA MET A 1 16.51 -18.75 69.02
C MET A 1 16.21 -17.27 68.80
N SER A 2 15.43 -16.97 67.77
CA SER A 2 14.83 -15.67 67.40
C SER A 2 15.75 -14.58 66.79
N ARG A 3 15.62 -14.41 65.45
CA ARG A 3 15.86 -13.23 64.58
C ARG A 3 16.31 -13.62 63.15
N ARG A 4 15.63 -14.59 62.51
CA ARG A 4 15.88 -14.97 61.10
C ARG A 4 14.60 -15.25 60.28
N ILE A 5 13.46 -14.63 60.62
CA ILE A 5 12.18 -14.87 59.90
C ILE A 5 11.57 -13.60 59.25
N ILE A 6 12.12 -12.40 59.44
CA ILE A 6 11.49 -11.18 58.92
C ILE A 6 12.05 -10.70 57.55
N SER A 7 13.12 -11.31 57.03
CA SER A 7 13.73 -10.88 55.75
C SER A 7 13.45 -11.78 54.54
N LEU A 8 12.53 -12.76 54.66
CA LEU A 8 12.20 -13.68 53.55
C LEU A 8 10.82 -13.47 52.91
N ILE A 9 10.03 -12.50 53.36
CA ILE A 9 8.66 -12.26 52.84
C ILE A 9 8.58 -11.02 51.92
N ALA A 10 9.62 -10.20 51.83
CA ALA A 10 9.62 -8.99 50.99
C ALA A 10 10.22 -9.15 49.57
N LEU A 11 10.60 -10.37 49.16
CA LEU A 11 11.30 -10.61 47.88
C LEU A 11 10.60 -11.63 46.95
N LEU A 12 9.34 -11.97 47.22
CA LEU A 12 8.52 -12.87 46.39
C LEU A 12 7.14 -12.27 46.02
N ALA A 13 7.02 -10.94 45.99
CA ALA A 13 5.77 -10.23 45.62
C ALA A 13 5.85 -9.54 44.24
N PHE A 14 6.58 -10.10 43.28
CA PHE A 14 6.49 -9.74 41.85
C PHE A 14 5.86 -10.87 41.01
N SER A 15 5.03 -11.70 41.63
CA SER A 15 4.09 -12.56 40.92
C SER A 15 2.88 -11.75 40.49
N SER A 16 2.80 -11.44 39.19
CA SER A 16 1.55 -11.31 38.42
C SER A 16 0.36 -10.78 39.22
N THR A 17 0.37 -9.49 39.57
CA THR A 17 -0.90 -8.82 39.83
C THR A 17 -1.65 -8.79 38.50
N PRO A 18 -2.86 -9.38 38.39
CA PRO A 18 -3.71 -9.08 37.25
C PRO A 18 -3.84 -7.55 37.23
N LEU A 19 -3.53 -6.94 36.08
CA LEU A 19 -3.88 -5.55 35.81
C LEU A 19 -5.31 -5.35 36.32
N LEU A 20 -5.50 -4.62 37.42
CA LEU A 20 -6.81 -4.06 37.72
C LEU A 20 -7.15 -3.27 36.48
N ALA A 21 -8.07 -3.80 35.67
CA ALA A 21 -8.35 -3.29 34.35
C ALA A 21 -8.78 -1.85 34.52
N GLN A 22 -7.89 -0.92 34.17
CA GLN A 22 -8.19 0.50 34.19
C GLN A 22 -9.33 0.69 33.18
N THR A 23 -10.54 0.94 33.67
CA THR A 23 -11.76 0.98 32.84
C THR A 23 -11.92 2.32 32.11
N ALA A 24 -11.14 3.34 32.51
CA ALA A 24 -11.19 4.68 31.94
C ALA A 24 -9.79 5.22 31.61
N CYS A 25 -9.72 6.04 30.57
CA CYS A 25 -8.55 6.79 30.18
C CYS A 25 -8.23 7.93 31.16
N PRO A 26 -7.02 8.52 31.13
CA PRO A 26 -6.66 9.64 32.02
C PRO A 26 -7.59 10.86 31.92
N ASP A 27 -8.30 11.03 30.80
CA ASP A 27 -9.30 12.08 30.56
C ASP A 27 -10.72 11.72 31.05
N GLY A 28 -10.91 10.54 31.67
CA GLY A 28 -12.18 10.03 32.16
C GLY A 28 -13.05 9.34 31.10
N SER A 29 -12.61 9.29 29.84
CA SER A 29 -13.34 8.58 28.78
C SER A 29 -13.26 7.04 28.96
N PRO A 30 -14.25 6.27 28.46
CA PRO A 30 -14.17 4.82 28.46
C PRO A 30 -12.97 4.36 27.65
N ARG A 31 -12.24 3.38 28.20
CA ARG A 31 -11.10 2.81 27.52
C ARG A 31 -11.52 2.02 26.28
N ASP A 32 -10.87 2.28 25.16
CA ASP A 32 -11.14 1.66 23.86
C ASP A 32 -9.86 1.07 23.26
N VAL A 33 -9.77 -0.27 23.25
CA VAL A 33 -8.58 -1.00 22.75
C VAL A 33 -8.38 -0.78 21.25
N ARG A 34 -9.46 -0.57 20.48
CA ARG A 34 -9.38 -0.34 19.04
C ARG A 34 -8.70 1.00 18.77
N LYS A 35 -9.10 2.07 19.46
CA LYS A 35 -8.46 3.39 19.34
C LYS A 35 -6.97 3.36 19.71
N ILE A 36 -6.59 2.61 20.73
CA ILE A 36 -5.17 2.47 21.10
C ILE A 36 -4.42 1.70 20.00
N SER A 37 -5.02 0.65 19.45
CA SER A 37 -4.45 -0.11 18.33
C SER A 37 -4.26 0.77 17.10
N ASP A 38 -5.27 1.57 16.74
CA ASP A 38 -5.19 2.52 15.63
C ASP A 38 -4.08 3.57 15.87
N ALA A 39 -3.93 4.06 17.09
CA ALA A 39 -2.85 4.99 17.45
C ALA A 39 -1.45 4.35 17.32
N ILE A 40 -1.28 3.09 17.72
CA ILE A 40 -0.03 2.34 17.51
C ILE A 40 0.23 2.17 16.00
N ASP A 41 -0.81 1.86 15.24
CA ASP A 41 -0.72 1.56 13.81
C ASP A 41 -0.31 2.77 12.97
N VAL A 42 -0.73 3.99 13.35
CA VAL A 42 -0.26 5.24 12.71
C VAL A 42 1.26 5.28 12.64
N TYR A 43 1.94 4.97 13.75
CA TYR A 43 3.39 5.04 13.83
C TYR A 43 4.08 3.75 13.36
N ALA A 44 3.45 2.58 13.52
CA ALA A 44 4.01 1.32 13.07
C ALA A 44 4.05 1.17 11.54
N ARG A 45 3.19 1.91 10.81
CA ARG A 45 3.22 1.98 9.34
C ARG A 45 4.36 2.85 8.83
N GLU A 46 4.72 3.90 9.58
CA GLU A 46 5.79 4.84 9.21
C GLU A 46 6.74 5.10 10.40
N PRO A 47 7.48 4.07 10.86
CA PRO A 47 8.20 4.12 12.13
C PRO A 47 9.40 5.08 12.14
N PHE A 48 9.81 5.58 10.97
CA PHE A 48 10.91 6.53 10.79
C PHE A 48 10.49 7.79 10.01
N SER A 49 9.24 8.25 10.18
CA SER A 49 8.76 9.54 9.64
C SER A 49 8.99 10.71 10.59
N ALA A 50 8.88 11.94 10.07
CA ALA A 50 8.93 13.16 10.89
C ALA A 50 7.85 13.15 11.99
N ARG A 51 6.65 12.66 11.66
CA ARG A 51 5.54 12.50 12.62
C ARG A 51 5.93 11.57 13.77
N SER A 52 6.46 10.38 13.46
CA SER A 52 6.92 9.43 14.48
C SER A 52 8.04 10.02 15.35
N PHE A 53 9.03 10.69 14.75
CA PHE A 53 10.11 11.34 15.50
C PHE A 53 9.59 12.37 16.51
N ARG A 54 8.63 13.21 16.10
CA ARG A 54 8.04 14.25 16.96
C ARG A 54 7.41 13.66 18.21
N VAL A 55 6.65 12.57 18.05
CA VAL A 55 5.98 11.89 19.17
C VAL A 55 7.01 11.28 20.10
N LEU A 56 8.02 10.60 19.57
CA LEU A 56 9.14 10.02 20.34
C LEU A 56 9.98 11.10 21.07
N LYS A 57 10.01 12.33 20.55
CA LYS A 57 10.63 13.51 21.17
C LYS A 57 9.73 14.17 22.24
N GLY A 58 8.47 13.77 22.37
CA GLY A 58 7.51 14.36 23.30
C GLY A 58 6.85 15.65 22.81
N LEU A 59 6.94 15.95 21.50
CA LEU A 59 6.27 17.12 20.90
C LEU A 59 4.78 16.88 20.63
N GLY A 60 4.35 15.61 20.64
CA GLY A 60 2.99 15.19 20.30
C GLY A 60 2.69 15.24 18.79
N ASP A 61 1.57 14.63 18.41
CA ASP A 61 1.04 14.62 17.05
C ASP A 61 -0.19 15.53 16.95
N PRO A 62 -0.19 16.59 16.12
CA PRO A 62 -1.37 17.41 15.89
C PRO A 62 -2.43 16.70 15.03
N MET A 63 -2.17 15.49 14.52
CA MET A 63 -3.08 14.73 13.64
C MET A 63 -3.46 15.49 12.36
N ILE A 64 -2.50 16.22 11.80
CA ILE A 64 -2.62 16.95 10.54
C ILE A 64 -1.80 16.23 9.49
N ASP A 65 -2.42 15.88 8.37
CA ASP A 65 -1.76 15.19 7.25
C ASP A 65 -0.95 16.13 6.38
N ALA A 66 -0.01 15.56 5.62
CA ALA A 66 0.78 16.32 4.67
C ALA A 66 -0.15 16.96 3.63
N ASN A 67 0.03 18.26 3.36
CA ASN A 67 -0.74 18.98 2.37
C ASN A 67 0.18 19.68 1.38
N TYR A 68 -0.14 19.50 0.10
CA TYR A 68 0.43 20.28 -0.99
C TYR A 68 -0.66 21.23 -1.50
N GLY A 69 -0.72 22.39 -0.84
CA GLY A 69 -1.71 23.46 -0.91
C GLY A 69 -1.96 24.18 -2.24
N GLY A 70 -1.79 23.52 -3.39
CA GLY A 70 -1.96 24.16 -4.70
C GLY A 70 -2.49 23.28 -5.82
N TYR A 71 -2.79 22.01 -5.56
CA TYR A 71 -2.74 20.97 -6.60
C TYR A 71 -3.99 20.10 -6.75
N SER A 72 -5.17 20.65 -6.53
CA SER A 72 -6.43 19.97 -6.86
C SER A 72 -6.90 20.22 -8.30
N SER A 73 -6.00 20.19 -9.29
CA SER A 73 -6.32 20.58 -10.68
C SER A 73 -7.52 19.82 -11.26
N TRP A 74 -7.72 18.56 -10.88
CA TRP A 74 -8.86 17.74 -11.30
C TRP A 74 -10.17 18.13 -10.62
N GLN A 75 -10.17 18.32 -9.30
CA GLN A 75 -11.37 18.72 -8.56
C GLN A 75 -11.79 20.16 -8.93
N ASP A 76 -10.82 21.07 -9.07
CA ASP A 76 -11.06 22.43 -9.52
C ASP A 76 -11.59 22.47 -10.95
N ALA A 77 -11.05 21.63 -11.86
CA ALA A 77 -11.55 21.51 -13.22
C ALA A 77 -12.99 21.03 -13.26
N ASP A 78 -13.32 19.97 -12.52
CA ASP A 78 -14.67 19.42 -12.51
C ASP A 78 -15.68 20.37 -11.84
N ALA A 79 -15.30 21.02 -10.74
CA ALA A 79 -16.14 22.03 -10.10
C ALA A 79 -16.39 23.23 -11.02
N PHE A 80 -15.33 23.75 -11.67
CA PHE A 80 -15.44 24.85 -12.61
C PHE A 80 -16.31 24.49 -13.82
N ARG A 81 -16.13 23.29 -14.40
CA ARG A 81 -16.97 22.79 -15.51
C ARG A 81 -18.45 22.74 -15.14
N LYS A 82 -18.77 22.22 -13.95
CA LYS A 82 -20.14 22.14 -13.47
C LYS A 82 -20.78 23.54 -13.38
N MET A 83 -20.07 24.51 -12.80
CA MET A 83 -20.56 25.89 -12.72
C MET A 83 -20.77 26.54 -14.09
N VAL A 84 -19.80 26.38 -15.02
CA VAL A 84 -19.94 26.92 -16.38
C VAL A 84 -21.11 26.27 -17.11
N THR A 85 -21.30 24.96 -16.97
CA THR A 85 -22.40 24.22 -17.62
C THR A 85 -23.76 24.66 -17.09
N GLU A 86 -23.86 24.97 -15.80
CA GLU A 86 -25.10 25.46 -15.18
C GLU A 86 -25.45 26.90 -15.62
N ILE A 87 -24.45 27.79 -15.67
CA ILE A 87 -24.67 29.24 -15.82
C ILE A 87 -24.60 29.70 -17.29
N ALA A 88 -23.70 29.09 -18.06
CA ALA A 88 -23.41 29.44 -19.45
C ALA A 88 -23.26 28.16 -20.29
N PRO A 89 -24.32 27.36 -20.47
CA PRO A 89 -24.27 26.08 -21.20
C PRO A 89 -23.80 26.24 -22.66
N GLU A 90 -23.95 27.43 -23.24
CA GLU A 90 -23.45 27.75 -24.57
C GLU A 90 -21.94 28.06 -24.63
N ALA A 91 -21.26 28.24 -23.49
CA ALA A 91 -19.83 28.49 -23.46
C ALA A 91 -19.04 27.26 -23.92
N LYS A 92 -18.19 27.42 -24.93
CA LYS A 92 -17.32 26.34 -25.45
C LYS A 92 -16.28 25.97 -24.39
N GLN A 93 -16.45 24.80 -23.77
CA GLN A 93 -15.49 24.24 -22.80
C GLN A 93 -14.49 23.30 -23.49
N PRO A 94 -13.18 23.37 -23.15
CA PRO A 94 -12.21 22.42 -23.64
C PRO A 94 -12.43 21.03 -23.01
N GLY A 95 -12.22 19.97 -23.79
CA GLY A 95 -12.32 18.59 -23.30
C GLY A 95 -11.33 18.27 -22.17
N TYR A 96 -10.24 19.03 -22.08
CA TYR A 96 -9.25 18.97 -21.01
C TYR A 96 -8.71 20.38 -20.74
N TYR A 97 -8.70 20.80 -19.47
CA TYR A 97 -7.94 21.97 -19.06
C TYR A 97 -6.53 21.50 -18.72
N GLY A 98 -5.53 22.04 -19.43
CA GLY A 98 -4.13 21.76 -19.14
C GLY A 98 -3.80 22.03 -17.68
N TYR A 99 -2.95 21.19 -17.10
CA TYR A 99 -2.49 21.35 -15.73
C TYR A 99 -1.88 22.74 -15.45
N GLU A 100 -1.21 23.32 -16.44
CA GLU A 100 -0.62 24.66 -16.37
C GLU A 100 -1.65 25.81 -16.25
N CYS A 101 -2.94 25.56 -16.47
CA CYS A 101 -3.98 26.59 -16.50
C CYS A 101 -4.51 27.01 -15.12
N ARG A 102 -4.12 26.31 -14.05
CA ARG A 102 -4.36 26.65 -12.63
C ARG A 102 -5.75 27.24 -12.34
N LEU A 103 -6.77 26.38 -12.39
CA LEU A 103 -8.19 26.77 -12.29
C LEU A 103 -8.66 27.18 -10.89
N GLY A 104 -7.88 26.90 -9.84
CA GLY A 104 -8.29 27.19 -8.45
C GLY A 104 -8.66 28.67 -8.23
N TYR A 105 -7.84 29.62 -8.70
CA TYR A 105 -8.11 31.04 -8.50
C TYR A 105 -9.31 31.55 -9.32
N PRO A 106 -9.40 31.29 -10.65
CA PRO A 106 -10.61 31.61 -11.41
C PRO A 106 -11.89 31.04 -10.80
N ARG A 107 -11.84 29.80 -10.29
CA ARG A 107 -12.97 29.16 -9.60
C ARG A 107 -13.40 29.95 -8.35
N GLN A 108 -12.46 30.29 -7.47
CA GLN A 108 -12.73 31.06 -6.25
C GLN A 108 -13.29 32.45 -6.57
N VAL A 109 -12.77 33.12 -7.60
CA VAL A 109 -13.31 34.42 -8.04
C VAL A 109 -14.76 34.25 -8.50
N LEU A 110 -15.04 33.28 -9.37
CA LEU A 110 -16.40 33.03 -9.86
C LEU A 110 -17.38 32.73 -8.72
N GLU A 111 -17.00 31.86 -7.77
CA GLU A 111 -17.81 31.54 -6.59
C GLU A 111 -18.13 32.80 -5.78
N LYS A 112 -17.14 33.66 -5.57
CA LYS A 112 -17.34 34.94 -4.89
C LYS A 112 -18.28 35.86 -5.66
N ARG A 113 -18.15 35.98 -6.98
CA ARG A 113 -19.05 36.80 -7.81
C ARG A 113 -20.48 36.27 -7.76
N ILE A 114 -20.67 34.95 -7.83
CA ILE A 114 -21.98 34.31 -7.68
C ILE A 114 -22.57 34.58 -6.30
N ALA A 115 -21.77 34.55 -5.23
CA ALA A 115 -22.23 34.87 -3.90
C ALA A 115 -22.64 36.35 -3.76
N ASP A 116 -21.90 37.26 -4.39
CA ASP A 116 -22.11 38.70 -4.29
C ASP A 116 -23.31 39.18 -5.16
N LEU A 117 -23.57 38.56 -6.33
CA LEU A 117 -24.54 39.05 -7.33
C LEU A 117 -25.67 38.06 -7.65
N GLY A 118 -25.50 36.78 -7.33
CA GLY A 118 -26.39 35.70 -7.75
C GLY A 118 -26.04 35.15 -9.14
N LYS A 119 -26.30 33.85 -9.34
CA LYS A 119 -25.92 33.11 -10.55
C LYS A 119 -26.59 33.57 -11.85
N THR A 120 -27.71 34.29 -11.76
CA THR A 120 -28.47 34.78 -12.91
C THR A 120 -28.10 36.20 -13.34
N ASP A 121 -27.21 36.87 -12.61
CA ASP A 121 -26.80 38.23 -12.95
C ASP A 121 -26.03 38.23 -14.30
N PRO A 122 -26.35 39.15 -15.24
CA PRO A 122 -25.69 39.22 -16.55
C PRO A 122 -24.16 39.31 -16.47
N TYR A 123 -23.63 39.92 -15.40
CA TYR A 123 -22.20 40.04 -15.17
C TYR A 123 -21.51 38.68 -14.99
N ILE A 124 -22.15 37.71 -14.33
CA ILE A 124 -21.57 36.37 -14.12
C ILE A 124 -21.35 35.67 -15.46
N LYS A 125 -22.35 35.74 -16.34
CA LYS A 125 -22.25 35.17 -17.69
C LYS A 125 -21.16 35.86 -18.51
N GLN A 126 -21.05 37.18 -18.39
CA GLN A 126 -19.97 37.92 -19.06
C GLN A 126 -18.60 37.53 -18.52
N TRP A 127 -18.44 37.44 -17.19
CA TRP A 127 -17.20 37.05 -16.55
C TRP A 127 -16.73 35.67 -17.03
N ILE A 128 -17.64 34.69 -17.08
CA ILE A 128 -17.36 33.34 -17.60
C ILE A 128 -16.90 33.43 -19.06
N THR A 129 -17.60 34.19 -19.90
CA THR A 129 -17.26 34.34 -21.32
C THR A 129 -15.84 34.86 -21.51
N VAL A 130 -15.43 35.84 -20.71
CA VAL A 130 -14.07 36.40 -20.75
C VAL A 130 -13.05 35.40 -20.21
N GLN A 131 -13.34 34.75 -19.07
CA GLN A 131 -12.43 33.78 -18.49
C GLN A 131 -12.19 32.57 -19.40
N MET A 132 -13.21 32.14 -20.15
CA MET A 132 -13.07 31.07 -21.13
C MET A 132 -12.13 31.45 -22.27
N ALA A 133 -12.08 32.73 -22.68
CA ALA A 133 -11.09 33.19 -23.64
C ALA A 133 -9.66 33.11 -23.06
N VAL A 134 -9.46 33.46 -21.78
CA VAL A 134 -8.17 33.29 -21.10
C VAL A 134 -7.75 31.81 -21.02
N LEU A 135 -8.68 30.92 -20.71
CA LEU A 135 -8.41 29.48 -20.63
C LEU A 135 -8.17 28.83 -22.01
N ALA A 136 -8.82 29.33 -23.06
CA ALA A 136 -8.52 28.94 -24.43
C ALA A 136 -7.08 29.32 -24.81
N ALA A 137 -6.63 30.52 -24.41
CA ALA A 137 -5.24 30.94 -24.61
C ALA A 137 -4.24 30.05 -23.85
N CYS A 138 -4.57 29.63 -22.62
CA CYS A 138 -3.78 28.62 -21.90
C CYS A 138 -3.68 27.29 -22.66
N GLY A 139 -4.78 26.86 -23.29
CA GLY A 139 -4.82 25.67 -24.16
C GLY A 139 -4.08 25.80 -25.49
N GLY A 140 -3.45 26.96 -25.76
CA GLY A 140 -2.70 27.24 -26.98
C GLY A 140 -3.50 27.89 -28.09
N GLU A 141 -4.78 28.24 -27.88
CA GLU A 141 -5.56 29.01 -28.86
C GLU A 141 -5.04 30.46 -28.94
N LYS A 142 -4.93 31.04 -30.14
CA LYS A 142 -4.54 32.45 -30.31
C LYS A 142 -5.75 33.36 -30.12
N ILE A 143 -5.80 34.06 -29.00
CA ILE A 143 -6.86 35.03 -28.69
C ILE A 143 -6.31 36.45 -28.88
N ALA A 144 -6.83 37.17 -29.88
CA ALA A 144 -6.37 38.51 -30.22
C ALA A 144 -6.86 39.57 -29.22
N GLU A 145 -8.10 39.45 -28.76
CA GLU A 145 -8.72 40.38 -27.82
C GLU A 145 -9.73 39.64 -26.93
N LEU A 146 -9.88 40.09 -25.68
CA LEU A 146 -10.91 39.59 -24.79
C LEU A 146 -12.29 40.13 -25.21
N PRO A 147 -13.39 39.35 -25.06
CA PRO A 147 -14.75 39.84 -25.30
C PRO A 147 -15.02 41.19 -24.62
N GLY A 148 -15.78 42.10 -25.23
CA GLY A 148 -16.01 43.45 -24.68
C GLY A 148 -16.69 43.44 -23.29
N PRO A 149 -16.55 44.51 -22.48
CA PRO A 149 -17.25 44.62 -21.19
C PRO A 149 -18.77 44.80 -21.38
N LEU A 150 -19.56 44.57 -20.33
CA LEU A 150 -20.94 45.06 -20.30
C LEU A 150 -20.93 46.59 -20.26
N THR A 151 -21.75 47.23 -21.11
CA THR A 151 -21.93 48.68 -21.10
C THR A 151 -22.88 49.10 -19.97
N ASP A 152 -22.79 50.38 -19.60
CA ASP A 152 -23.76 51.07 -18.71
C ASP A 152 -23.91 50.48 -17.30
N GLN A 153 -22.89 49.78 -16.80
CA GLN A 153 -22.87 49.30 -15.42
C GLN A 153 -22.66 50.46 -14.45
N GLN A 154 -23.36 50.42 -13.31
CA GLN A 154 -23.18 51.38 -12.22
C GLN A 154 -22.25 50.79 -11.15
N ALA A 155 -21.72 51.65 -10.28
CA ALA A 155 -21.05 51.17 -9.08
C ALA A 155 -22.04 50.38 -8.21
N PRO A 156 -21.65 49.23 -7.62
CA PRO A 156 -20.28 48.69 -7.51
C PRO A 156 -19.84 47.75 -8.65
N ILE A 157 -20.75 47.34 -9.56
CA ILE A 157 -20.47 46.35 -10.62
C ILE A 157 -19.43 46.86 -11.61
N GLN A 158 -19.48 48.14 -11.99
CA GLN A 158 -18.48 48.72 -12.90
C GLN A 158 -17.05 48.60 -12.34
N ILE A 159 -16.85 48.91 -11.06
CA ILE A 159 -15.55 48.82 -10.37
C ILE A 159 -15.06 47.36 -10.34
N MET A 160 -15.96 46.43 -10.06
CA MET A 160 -15.68 44.99 -10.04
C MET A 160 -15.29 44.49 -11.44
N GLN A 161 -16.03 44.89 -12.47
CA GLN A 161 -15.74 44.59 -13.87
C GLN A 161 -14.36 45.10 -14.26
N ASP A 162 -14.02 46.35 -13.96
CA ASP A 162 -12.73 46.92 -14.32
C ASP A 162 -11.55 46.18 -13.66
N ALA A 163 -11.72 45.75 -12.41
CA ALA A 163 -10.74 44.96 -11.69
C ALA A 163 -10.56 43.54 -12.28
N ASP A 164 -11.65 42.81 -12.48
CA ASP A 164 -11.63 41.46 -13.06
C ASP A 164 -11.02 41.50 -14.48
N ARG A 165 -11.40 42.50 -15.29
CA ARG A 165 -10.89 42.72 -16.64
C ARG A 165 -9.40 42.97 -16.67
N SER A 166 -8.90 43.79 -15.75
CA SER A 166 -7.47 44.08 -15.65
C SER A 166 -6.67 42.80 -15.39
N TYR A 167 -7.14 41.95 -14.47
CA TYR A 167 -6.50 40.68 -14.15
C TYR A 167 -6.60 39.65 -15.29
N GLN A 168 -7.77 39.53 -15.93
CA GLN A 168 -7.99 38.64 -17.08
C GLN A 168 -7.14 39.04 -18.28
N ALA A 169 -6.99 40.35 -18.53
CA ALA A 169 -6.10 40.85 -19.59
C ALA A 169 -4.64 40.54 -19.30
N ALA A 170 -4.16 40.77 -18.07
CA ALA A 170 -2.81 40.37 -17.66
C ALA A 170 -2.58 38.85 -17.84
N SER A 171 -3.60 38.04 -17.52
CA SER A 171 -3.56 36.57 -17.65
C SER A 171 -3.55 36.10 -19.11
N LEU A 172 -4.31 36.75 -20.00
CA LEU A 172 -4.23 36.50 -21.44
C LEU A 172 -2.83 36.83 -21.97
N VAL A 173 -2.29 38.00 -21.58
CA VAL A 173 -0.96 38.43 -21.98
C VAL A 173 0.12 37.48 -21.45
N PHE A 174 -0.05 36.90 -20.26
CA PHE A 174 0.92 35.92 -19.72
C PHE A 174 1.18 34.73 -20.64
N TYR A 175 0.16 34.26 -21.36
CA TYR A 175 0.30 33.15 -22.31
C TYR A 175 0.94 33.54 -23.65
N THR A 176 1.11 34.84 -23.93
CA THR A 176 1.60 35.36 -25.22
C THR A 176 2.89 36.18 -25.10
N ASP A 177 3.03 36.97 -24.05
CA ASP A 177 4.15 37.86 -23.75
C ASP A 177 4.33 37.99 -22.22
N ARG A 178 5.24 37.18 -21.67
CA ARG A 178 5.51 37.13 -20.22
C ARG A 178 6.14 38.41 -19.67
N ALA A 179 6.89 39.15 -20.48
CA ALA A 179 7.52 40.40 -20.04
C ALA A 179 6.46 41.48 -19.86
N LYS A 180 5.56 41.61 -20.84
CA LYS A 180 4.45 42.55 -20.76
C LYS A 180 3.46 42.17 -19.65
N SER A 181 3.19 40.88 -19.42
CA SER A 181 2.30 40.47 -18.33
C SER A 181 2.88 40.77 -16.95
N LEU A 182 4.21 40.67 -16.78
CA LEU A 182 4.89 41.03 -15.54
C LEU A 182 4.58 42.48 -15.13
N ASP A 183 4.66 43.42 -16.06
CA ASP A 183 4.37 44.85 -15.79
C ASP A 183 2.89 45.09 -15.48
N LEU A 184 1.99 44.38 -16.17
CA LEU A 184 0.55 44.43 -15.88
C LEU A 184 0.25 43.90 -14.48
N TYR A 185 0.83 42.77 -14.08
CA TYR A 185 0.64 42.22 -12.73
C TYR A 185 1.28 43.08 -11.65
N LYS A 186 2.45 43.71 -11.90
CA LYS A 186 3.03 44.71 -10.97
C LYS A 186 2.07 45.88 -10.75
N THR A 187 1.45 46.38 -11.83
CA THR A 187 0.48 47.47 -11.75
C THR A 187 -0.73 47.08 -10.91
N ILE A 188 -1.29 45.88 -11.13
CA ILE A 188 -2.42 45.37 -10.33
C ILE A 188 -1.99 45.17 -8.87
N GLY A 189 -0.82 44.59 -8.63
CA GLY A 189 -0.27 44.33 -7.30
C GLY A 189 0.07 45.59 -6.48
N ALA A 190 0.25 46.73 -7.13
CA ALA A 190 0.45 48.03 -6.49
C ALA A 190 -0.86 48.80 -6.24
N SER A 191 -1.99 48.31 -6.75
CA SER A 191 -3.31 48.96 -6.63
C SER A 191 -4.15 48.39 -5.47
N ASP A 192 -5.31 49.00 -5.22
CA ASP A 192 -6.36 48.50 -4.31
C ASP A 192 -7.28 47.43 -4.96
N SER A 193 -6.85 46.83 -6.07
CA SER A 193 -7.60 45.79 -6.77
C SER A 193 -7.88 44.58 -5.85
N PRO A 194 -9.08 43.97 -5.91
CA PRO A 194 -9.34 42.70 -5.22
C PRO A 194 -8.43 41.56 -5.69
N HIS A 195 -7.73 41.71 -6.82
CA HIS A 195 -6.76 40.75 -7.33
C HIS A 195 -5.31 41.02 -6.90
N LYS A 196 -5.07 42.03 -6.05
CA LYS A 196 -3.73 42.44 -5.59
C LYS A 196 -2.87 41.25 -5.19
N ALA A 197 -3.37 40.40 -4.29
CA ALA A 197 -2.64 39.23 -3.79
C ALA A 197 -2.27 38.24 -4.90
N ALA A 198 -3.22 37.85 -5.74
CA ALA A 198 -2.97 36.95 -6.87
C ALA A 198 -2.01 37.55 -7.90
N ALA A 199 -2.09 38.86 -8.15
CA ALA A 199 -1.18 39.55 -9.06
C ALA A 199 0.26 39.56 -8.52
N ARG A 200 0.46 39.86 -7.23
CA ARG A 200 1.78 39.78 -6.57
C ARG A 200 2.36 38.36 -6.66
N TYR A 201 1.54 37.33 -6.43
CA TYR A 201 1.96 35.94 -6.65
C TYR A 201 2.41 35.68 -8.09
N MET A 202 1.64 36.15 -9.09
CA MET A 202 2.00 36.00 -10.49
C MET A 202 3.31 36.71 -10.84
N VAL A 203 3.62 37.87 -10.24
CA VAL A 203 4.93 38.53 -10.37
C VAL A 203 6.05 37.58 -9.92
N ALA A 204 5.96 37.03 -8.70
CA ALA A 204 6.96 36.09 -8.20
C ALA A 204 7.10 34.85 -9.11
N ASN A 205 5.98 34.27 -9.54
CA ASN A 205 5.97 33.07 -10.38
C ASN A 205 6.57 33.32 -11.77
N ILE A 206 6.27 34.47 -12.40
CA ILE A 206 6.85 34.86 -13.69
C ILE A 206 8.36 35.07 -13.56
N LEU A 207 8.81 35.77 -12.52
CA LEU A 207 10.24 35.99 -12.25
C LEU A 207 10.97 34.65 -12.06
N ALA A 208 10.39 33.72 -11.28
CA ALA A 208 10.97 32.40 -11.05
C ALA A 208 11.15 31.61 -12.35
N ASN A 209 10.10 31.52 -13.17
CA ASN A 209 10.15 30.82 -14.45
C ASN A 209 11.00 31.55 -15.50
N GLY A 210 11.19 32.86 -15.35
CA GLY A 210 12.12 33.69 -16.13
C GLY A 210 13.58 33.60 -15.66
N LYS A 211 13.89 32.76 -14.65
CA LYS A 211 15.22 32.61 -14.04
C LYS A 211 15.76 33.87 -13.35
N GLN A 212 14.88 34.80 -13.00
CA GLN A 212 15.17 35.98 -12.16
C GLN A 212 14.93 35.61 -10.69
N LEU A 213 15.74 34.69 -10.19
CA LEU A 213 15.44 33.93 -8.96
C LEU A 213 15.59 34.78 -7.69
N ALA A 214 16.56 35.71 -7.66
CA ALA A 214 16.75 36.61 -6.53
C ALA A 214 15.54 37.55 -6.36
N GLU A 215 15.03 38.09 -7.47
CA GLU A 215 13.85 38.94 -7.50
C GLU A 215 12.58 38.15 -7.17
N ALA A 216 12.46 36.92 -7.69
CA ALA A 216 11.35 36.03 -7.36
C ALA A 216 11.30 35.72 -5.86
N ARG A 217 12.46 35.44 -5.24
CA ARG A 217 12.59 35.18 -3.81
C ARG A 217 12.28 36.42 -2.98
N ALA A 218 12.78 37.58 -3.38
CA ALA A 218 12.49 38.85 -2.69
C ALA A 218 10.99 39.15 -2.71
N GLU A 219 10.33 38.95 -3.86
CA GLU A 219 8.90 39.15 -4.02
C GLU A 219 8.08 38.13 -3.21
N ALA A 220 8.44 36.85 -3.26
CA ALA A 220 7.78 35.79 -2.48
C ALA A 220 7.89 36.06 -0.97
N ASN A 221 9.07 36.46 -0.49
CA ASN A 221 9.27 36.85 0.90
C ASN A 221 8.42 38.07 1.28
N ALA A 222 8.38 39.10 0.42
CA ALA A 222 7.56 40.29 0.64
C ALA A 222 6.08 39.93 0.79
N ILE A 223 5.57 39.03 -0.07
CA ILE A 223 4.19 38.52 0.01
C ILE A 223 3.92 37.85 1.35
N LEU A 224 4.79 36.92 1.77
CA LEU A 224 4.63 36.16 3.01
C LEU A 224 4.71 37.04 4.27
N THR A 225 5.39 38.18 4.20
CA THR A 225 5.47 39.14 5.31
C THR A 225 4.29 40.12 5.38
N ASP A 226 3.48 40.24 4.32
CA ASP A 226 2.34 41.16 4.26
C ASP A 226 1.02 40.43 4.63
N PRO A 227 0.41 40.70 5.79
CA PRO A 227 -0.84 40.06 6.21
C PRO A 227 -2.01 40.34 5.28
N SER A 228 -2.00 41.43 4.51
CA SER A 228 -3.06 41.75 3.55
C SER A 228 -3.07 40.82 2.34
N LEU A 229 -1.99 40.05 2.14
CA LEU A 229 -1.83 39.10 1.04
C LEU A 229 -2.00 37.63 1.50
N ALA A 230 -2.59 37.42 2.68
CA ALA A 230 -2.76 36.09 3.28
C ALA A 230 -3.44 35.06 2.36
N SER A 231 -4.31 35.50 1.45
CA SER A 231 -5.00 34.62 0.49
C SER A 231 -4.09 33.88 -0.49
N VAL A 232 -2.83 34.32 -0.66
CA VAL A 232 -1.83 33.64 -1.50
C VAL A 232 -0.60 33.17 -0.73
N HIS A 233 -0.57 33.32 0.60
CA HIS A 233 0.59 32.88 1.40
C HIS A 233 0.89 31.40 1.19
N GLU A 234 -0.16 30.57 1.15
CA GLU A 234 -0.03 29.13 0.94
C GLU A 234 0.69 28.83 -0.38
N ILE A 235 0.14 29.24 -1.52
CA ILE A 235 0.74 28.98 -2.84
C ILE A 235 2.10 29.70 -3.04
N THR A 236 2.35 30.79 -2.34
CA THR A 236 3.64 31.53 -2.40
C THR A 236 4.76 30.78 -1.68
N GLN A 237 4.47 30.14 -0.55
CA GLN A 237 5.46 29.33 0.15
C GLN A 237 5.86 28.09 -0.68
N GLU A 238 4.93 27.48 -1.41
CA GLU A 238 5.24 26.45 -2.42
C GLU A 238 6.19 26.95 -3.50
N LEU A 239 5.93 28.17 -3.98
CA LEU A 239 6.80 28.80 -4.97
C LEU A 239 8.22 29.00 -4.43
N ILE A 240 8.41 29.23 -3.12
CA ILE A 240 9.76 29.28 -2.53
C ILE A 240 10.47 27.93 -2.65
N GLY A 241 9.77 26.81 -2.41
CA GLY A 241 10.33 25.47 -2.64
C GLY A 241 10.74 25.26 -4.11
N TYR A 242 9.88 25.69 -5.04
CA TYR A 242 10.20 25.67 -6.47
C TYR A 242 11.37 26.59 -6.84
N VAL A 243 11.44 27.80 -6.28
CA VAL A 243 12.56 28.73 -6.49
C VAL A 243 13.86 28.14 -5.97
N ALA A 244 13.87 27.54 -4.78
CA ALA A 244 15.05 26.84 -4.25
C ALA A 244 15.51 25.72 -5.19
N ASN A 245 14.57 24.95 -5.74
CA ASN A 245 14.85 23.92 -6.74
C ASN A 245 15.41 24.49 -8.06
N LEU A 246 14.91 25.64 -8.51
CA LEU A 246 15.41 26.31 -9.72
C LEU A 246 16.76 26.99 -9.52
N GLU A 247 17.02 27.52 -8.33
CA GLU A 247 18.31 28.12 -7.94
C GLU A 247 19.39 27.05 -7.88
N ASP A 248 19.00 25.86 -7.39
CA ASP A 248 19.91 24.77 -7.07
C ASP A 248 21.18 25.27 -6.37
N THR A 249 20.98 26.04 -5.29
CA THR A 249 22.06 26.52 -4.42
C THR A 249 22.00 25.84 -3.06
N ALA A 250 23.18 25.61 -2.46
CA ALA A 250 23.25 24.97 -1.14
C ALA A 250 22.55 25.82 -0.07
N GLN A 251 22.62 27.16 -0.20
CA GLN A 251 21.93 28.08 0.69
C GLN A 251 20.40 27.92 0.60
N GLY A 252 19.82 27.96 -0.61
CA GLY A 252 18.37 27.85 -0.79
C GLY A 252 17.81 26.54 -0.23
N TRP A 253 18.49 25.41 -0.48
CA TRP A 253 18.11 24.11 0.08
C TRP A 253 18.28 24.03 1.59
N SER A 254 19.38 24.56 2.14
CA SER A 254 19.61 24.57 3.58
C SER A 254 18.59 25.44 4.32
N GLU A 255 18.23 26.60 3.79
CA GLU A 255 17.17 27.46 4.35
C GLU A 255 15.83 26.74 4.37
N LEU A 256 15.45 26.07 3.27
CA LEU A 256 14.21 25.30 3.19
C LEU A 256 14.19 24.18 4.25
N ILE A 257 15.23 23.32 4.28
CA ILE A 257 15.31 22.22 5.25
C ILE A 257 15.26 22.75 6.69
N ASN A 258 16.00 23.81 7.01
CA ASN A 258 16.05 24.37 8.35
C ASN A 258 14.69 24.95 8.78
N ASN A 259 13.98 25.63 7.87
CA ASN A 259 12.65 26.16 8.14
C ASN A 259 11.63 25.02 8.34
N THR A 260 11.66 24.01 7.47
CA THR A 260 10.83 22.81 7.57
C THR A 260 11.03 22.10 8.91
N VAL A 261 12.27 21.80 9.30
CA VAL A 261 12.58 21.20 10.61
C VAL A 261 12.14 22.12 11.75
N GLY A 262 12.34 23.43 11.62
CA GLY A 262 11.93 24.41 12.63
C GLY A 262 10.41 24.43 12.90
N VAL A 263 9.58 24.18 11.87
CA VAL A 263 8.13 23.99 12.04
C VAL A 263 7.84 22.62 12.66
N LEU A 264 8.49 21.57 12.16
CA LEU A 264 8.35 20.20 12.67
C LEU A 264 8.90 20.01 14.08
N ASP A 265 9.59 20.97 14.66
CA ASP A 265 10.07 20.92 16.05
C ASP A 265 9.16 21.65 17.05
N LYS A 266 8.05 22.25 16.60
CA LYS A 266 7.09 22.93 17.49
C LYS A 266 6.14 21.95 18.18
N PRO A 267 5.80 22.16 19.47
CA PRO A 267 4.81 21.35 20.17
C PRO A 267 3.45 21.31 19.45
N ALA A 268 2.76 20.16 19.48
CA ALA A 268 1.45 19.97 18.85
C ALA A 268 0.41 20.98 19.34
N LYS A 269 0.44 21.34 20.62
CA LYS A 269 -0.44 22.36 21.21
C LYS A 269 -0.27 23.74 20.54
N ASP A 270 0.96 24.11 20.16
CA ASP A 270 1.25 25.41 19.57
C ASP A 270 0.81 25.42 18.10
N ILE A 271 1.00 24.29 17.40
CA ILE A 271 0.51 24.09 16.02
C ILE A 271 -1.01 24.23 16.00
N LEU A 272 -1.73 23.47 16.84
CA LEU A 272 -3.19 23.48 16.89
C LEU A 272 -3.78 24.83 17.32
N ALA A 273 -3.03 25.64 18.09
CA ALA A 273 -3.47 26.97 18.51
C ALA A 273 -3.41 28.02 17.40
N SER A 274 -2.78 27.75 16.25
CA SER A 274 -2.61 28.71 15.16
C SER A 274 -2.98 28.08 13.81
N PRO A 275 -4.05 28.54 13.13
CA PRO A 275 -4.41 28.05 11.80
C PRO A 275 -3.27 28.19 10.79
N LYS A 276 -2.51 29.29 10.87
CA LYS A 276 -1.30 29.47 10.05
C LYS A 276 -0.27 28.38 10.35
N LEU A 277 -0.01 28.09 11.62
CA LEU A 277 1.00 27.11 11.98
C LEU A 277 0.58 25.67 11.66
N SER A 278 -0.72 25.37 11.74
CA SER A 278 -1.30 24.12 11.22
C SER A 278 -1.05 23.94 9.73
N ALA A 279 -1.26 25.00 8.92
CA ALA A 279 -0.98 24.97 7.49
C ALA A 279 0.53 24.84 7.20
N ASP A 280 1.37 25.61 7.91
CA ASP A 280 2.82 25.52 7.80
C ASP A 280 3.32 24.12 8.18
N TYR A 281 2.72 23.46 9.18
CA TYR A 281 3.04 22.09 9.58
C TYR A 281 2.65 21.05 8.53
N ALA A 282 1.43 21.12 8.00
CA ALA A 282 0.97 20.24 6.92
C ALA A 282 1.92 20.31 5.71
N ARG A 283 2.39 21.51 5.37
CA ARG A 283 3.40 21.69 4.33
C ARG A 283 4.77 21.17 4.73
N ALA A 284 5.20 21.39 5.97
CA ALA A 284 6.51 20.91 6.42
C ALA A 284 6.62 19.37 6.35
N LEU A 285 5.51 18.64 6.59
CA LEU A 285 5.45 17.19 6.37
C LEU A 285 5.64 16.80 4.89
N TYR A 286 5.15 17.60 3.95
CA TYR A 286 5.40 17.38 2.52
C TYR A 286 6.86 17.74 2.15
N ASP A 287 7.32 18.92 2.58
CA ASP A 287 8.61 19.48 2.20
C ASP A 287 9.76 18.58 2.65
N ILE A 288 9.68 17.98 3.85
CA ILE A 288 10.78 17.16 4.39
C ILE A 288 11.08 15.94 3.51
N ASP A 289 10.05 15.31 2.96
CA ASP A 289 10.22 14.21 2.00
C ASP A 289 10.60 14.73 0.62
N PHE A 290 9.98 15.83 0.16
CA PHE A 290 10.26 16.45 -1.13
C PHE A 290 11.73 16.86 -1.31
N VAL A 291 12.34 17.46 -0.27
CA VAL A 291 13.77 17.83 -0.28
C VAL A 291 14.71 16.63 -0.09
N GLY A 292 14.16 15.42 -0.05
CA GLY A 292 14.94 14.19 -0.01
C GLY A 292 15.40 13.77 1.39
N ILE A 293 14.75 14.17 2.48
CA ILE A 293 15.06 13.63 3.83
C ILE A 293 14.32 12.32 4.06
N HIS A 294 14.71 11.32 3.28
CA HIS A 294 14.20 9.95 3.36
C HIS A 294 15.35 8.95 3.17
N GLY A 295 15.07 7.65 3.26
CA GLY A 295 16.07 6.59 3.10
C GLY A 295 16.94 6.74 1.83
N LYS A 296 18.23 6.37 1.93
CA LYS A 296 19.23 6.50 0.87
C LYS A 296 19.84 5.13 0.56
N SER A 297 20.05 4.84 -0.72
CA SER A 297 20.71 3.59 -1.13
C SER A 297 22.20 3.56 -0.76
N ASP A 298 22.83 4.74 -0.73
CA ASP A 298 24.27 4.91 -0.62
C ASP A 298 24.65 5.73 0.63
N ASP A 299 25.90 5.58 1.08
CA ASP A 299 26.40 6.17 2.33
C ASP A 299 27.04 7.54 2.16
N TRP A 300 26.89 8.22 1.01
CA TRP A 300 27.49 9.54 0.78
C TRP A 300 27.14 10.54 1.90
N TRP A 301 25.93 10.41 2.47
CA TRP A 301 25.45 11.26 3.54
C TRP A 301 26.10 10.98 4.90
N LEU A 302 26.57 9.74 5.13
CA LEU A 302 27.35 9.35 6.31
C LEU A 302 28.84 9.68 6.14
N ASP A 303 29.38 9.43 4.94
CA ASP A 303 30.82 9.54 4.63
C ASP A 303 31.25 10.98 4.32
N GLY A 304 30.33 11.88 3.97
CA GLY A 304 30.66 13.22 3.48
C GLY A 304 31.08 13.27 2.01
N LYS A 305 31.07 12.14 1.29
CA LYS A 305 31.51 12.04 -0.11
C LYS A 305 30.36 12.33 -1.05
N LEU A 306 30.20 13.61 -1.40
CA LEU A 306 29.09 14.08 -2.22
C LEU A 306 29.00 13.37 -3.60
N PRO A 307 27.78 13.09 -4.10
CA PRO A 307 27.56 12.60 -5.46
C PRO A 307 27.82 13.70 -6.51
N GLU A 308 27.87 13.33 -7.79
CA GLU A 308 28.00 14.25 -8.92
C GLU A 308 26.77 15.18 -9.02
N ASN A 309 26.97 16.50 -9.11
CA ASN A 309 25.97 17.57 -8.91
C ASN A 309 25.41 17.67 -7.47
N PRO A 310 26.20 18.17 -6.51
CA PRO A 310 26.02 17.88 -5.09
C PRO A 310 25.14 18.86 -4.31
N THR A 311 24.45 19.80 -4.97
CA THR A 311 23.94 20.97 -4.26
C THR A 311 22.95 20.62 -3.14
N ILE A 312 21.86 19.92 -3.46
CA ILE A 312 20.91 19.42 -2.46
C ILE A 312 21.56 18.38 -1.54
N SER A 313 22.41 17.51 -2.07
CA SER A 313 23.12 16.49 -1.28
C SER A 313 23.99 17.10 -0.17
N LYS A 314 24.64 18.23 -0.44
CA LYS A 314 25.40 18.96 0.56
C LYS A 314 24.50 19.51 1.66
N SER A 315 23.37 20.11 1.30
CA SER A 315 22.40 20.60 2.28
C SER A 315 21.82 19.46 3.12
N ILE A 316 21.61 18.27 2.55
CA ILE A 316 21.20 17.06 3.28
C ILE A 316 22.27 16.61 4.28
N ILE A 317 23.55 16.58 3.88
CA ILE A 317 24.67 16.24 4.79
C ILE A 317 24.74 17.23 5.96
N ASP A 318 24.70 18.51 5.64
CA ASP A 318 24.80 19.57 6.64
C ASP A 318 23.59 19.49 7.59
N ALA A 319 22.38 19.27 7.08
CA ALA A 319 21.18 19.06 7.88
C ALA A 319 21.25 17.78 8.75
N ALA A 320 21.75 16.68 8.22
CA ALA A 320 21.94 15.43 8.97
C ALA A 320 22.96 15.57 10.11
N ARG A 321 23.85 16.56 10.07
CA ARG A 321 24.79 16.88 11.16
C ARG A 321 24.25 17.91 12.15
N GLN A 322 23.22 18.66 11.77
CA GLN A 322 22.62 19.71 12.58
C GLN A 322 21.36 19.25 13.33
N HIS A 323 20.54 18.41 12.69
CA HIS A 323 19.20 18.08 13.15
C HIS A 323 19.07 16.57 13.44
N PRO A 324 18.86 16.16 14.70
CA PRO A 324 18.71 14.74 15.03
C PRO A 324 17.59 14.03 14.28
N MET A 325 16.50 14.73 13.97
CA MET A 325 15.38 14.21 13.16
C MET A 325 15.86 13.75 11.78
N VAL A 326 16.70 14.55 11.12
CA VAL A 326 17.17 14.29 9.76
C VAL A 326 18.04 13.03 9.70
N ALA A 327 19.05 12.93 10.57
CA ALA A 327 19.89 11.72 10.62
C ALA A 327 19.09 10.46 10.99
N TRP A 328 18.15 10.60 11.93
CA TRP A 328 17.30 9.50 12.38
C TRP A 328 16.34 9.03 11.29
N MET A 329 15.71 9.93 10.54
CA MET A 329 14.82 9.58 9.43
C MET A 329 15.60 8.89 8.31
N ILE A 330 16.70 9.48 7.83
CA ILE A 330 17.46 8.91 6.72
C ILE A 330 18.02 7.52 7.11
N GLY A 331 18.72 7.43 8.25
CA GLY A 331 19.33 6.18 8.68
C GLY A 331 18.30 5.11 9.07
N GLY A 332 17.24 5.52 9.77
CA GLY A 332 16.15 4.66 10.20
C GLY A 332 15.36 4.08 9.03
N GLN A 333 14.91 4.92 8.10
CA GLN A 333 14.22 4.46 6.89
C GLN A 333 15.12 3.57 6.02
N THR A 334 16.41 3.92 5.87
CA THR A 334 17.37 3.08 5.11
C THR A 334 17.48 1.68 5.71
N ALA A 335 17.66 1.58 7.02
CA ALA A 335 17.76 0.29 7.71
C ALA A 335 16.42 -0.47 7.72
N GLN A 336 15.31 0.22 7.98
CA GLN A 336 13.96 -0.34 7.98
C GLN A 336 13.58 -0.89 6.61
N ASN A 337 13.97 -0.23 5.53
CA ASN A 337 13.70 -0.68 4.17
C ASN A 337 14.28 -2.07 3.89
N TYR A 338 15.41 -2.45 4.51
CA TYR A 338 15.89 -3.82 4.41
C TYR A 338 14.85 -4.81 4.98
N TYR A 339 14.34 -4.55 6.18
CA TYR A 339 13.35 -5.42 6.86
C TYR A 339 11.99 -5.43 6.17
N THR A 340 11.61 -4.35 5.50
CA THR A 340 10.37 -4.29 4.71
C THR A 340 10.53 -5.04 3.38
N ASN A 341 11.71 -4.97 2.75
CA ASN A 341 11.95 -5.57 1.43
C ASN A 341 12.37 -7.04 1.48
N ALA A 342 12.86 -7.54 2.62
CA ALA A 342 13.21 -8.95 2.77
C ALA A 342 12.71 -9.52 4.10
N PRO A 343 12.21 -10.76 4.09
CA PRO A 343 11.75 -11.45 5.29
C PRO A 343 12.93 -11.88 6.17
N TRP A 344 12.67 -12.19 7.45
CA TRP A 344 13.72 -12.36 8.46
C TRP A 344 14.69 -13.51 8.18
N GLN A 345 14.33 -14.47 7.34
CA GLN A 345 15.19 -15.59 6.97
C GLN A 345 16.42 -15.20 6.13
N PHE A 346 16.47 -13.98 5.60
CA PHE A 346 17.66 -13.42 4.94
C PHE A 346 18.64 -12.73 5.91
N ILE A 347 18.26 -12.56 7.19
CA ILE A 347 19.13 -11.90 8.16
C ILE A 347 20.29 -12.84 8.48
N GLY A 348 21.50 -12.36 8.15
CA GLY A 348 22.77 -13.04 8.40
C GLY A 348 23.87 -12.05 8.79
N PRO A 349 25.13 -12.51 8.85
CA PRO A 349 26.26 -11.69 9.30
C PRO A 349 26.44 -10.37 8.53
N LYS A 350 26.29 -10.35 7.20
CA LYS A 350 26.34 -9.11 6.42
C LYS A 350 25.26 -8.12 6.85
N TRP A 351 24.04 -8.61 7.03
CA TRP A 351 22.92 -7.79 7.45
C TRP A 351 23.20 -7.15 8.82
N GLU A 352 23.61 -7.94 9.81
CA GLU A 352 23.92 -7.46 11.16
C GLU A 352 25.06 -6.43 11.14
N ALA A 353 26.13 -6.69 10.39
CA ALA A 353 27.24 -5.76 10.26
C ALA A 353 26.82 -4.44 9.61
N ARG A 354 25.99 -4.52 8.56
CA ARG A 354 25.50 -3.35 7.82
C ARG A 354 24.57 -2.50 8.67
N THR A 355 23.56 -3.09 9.33
CA THR A 355 22.64 -2.32 10.17
C THR A 355 23.32 -1.76 11.41
N GLN A 356 24.26 -2.48 12.02
CA GLN A 356 25.11 -1.97 13.10
C GLN A 356 25.87 -0.71 12.64
N SER A 357 26.62 -0.80 11.54
CA SER A 357 27.39 0.33 11.01
C SER A 357 26.49 1.52 10.67
N LEU A 358 25.38 1.29 9.99
CA LEU A 358 24.44 2.34 9.60
C LEU A 358 23.87 3.07 10.81
N VAL A 359 23.32 2.33 11.79
CA VAL A 359 22.70 2.92 12.98
C VAL A 359 23.74 3.66 13.83
N ASP A 360 24.91 3.04 14.10
CA ASP A 360 25.96 3.66 14.92
C ASP A 360 26.46 4.97 14.31
N ARG A 361 26.76 4.94 13.01
CA ARG A 361 27.30 6.11 12.31
C ARG A 361 26.25 7.22 12.19
N SER A 362 24.98 6.87 11.98
CA SER A 362 23.87 7.84 11.95
C SER A 362 23.70 8.54 13.29
N LEU A 363 23.68 7.77 14.39
CA LEU A 363 23.59 8.32 15.75
C LEU A 363 24.82 9.16 16.12
N ALA A 364 25.98 8.89 15.54
CA ALA A 364 27.21 9.65 15.77
C ALA A 364 27.25 11.01 15.03
N LEU A 365 26.39 11.23 14.01
CA LEU A 365 26.35 12.50 13.27
C LEU A 365 25.81 13.66 14.10
N VAL A 366 25.00 13.37 15.12
CA VAL A 366 24.23 14.35 15.90
C VAL A 366 24.35 14.04 17.38
N GLN A 367 24.41 15.09 18.21
CA GLN A 367 24.36 14.92 19.66
C GLN A 367 22.90 14.94 20.14
N GLY A 368 22.58 14.14 21.17
CA GLY A 368 21.33 14.27 21.92
C GLY A 368 20.06 13.77 21.21
N ALA A 369 20.12 12.67 20.46
CA ALA A 369 18.91 12.01 19.96
C ALA A 369 17.94 11.68 21.12
N PRO A 370 16.62 11.96 20.98
CA PRO A 370 15.65 11.67 22.03
C PRO A 370 15.71 10.21 22.48
N PRO A 371 15.62 9.88 23.78
CA PRO A 371 15.80 8.52 24.28
C PRO A 371 14.91 7.47 23.58
N LEU A 372 13.60 7.74 23.41
CA LEU A 372 12.69 6.81 22.72
C LEU A 372 13.01 6.67 21.23
N ALA A 373 13.39 7.77 20.56
CA ALA A 373 13.83 7.72 19.15
C ALA A 373 15.11 6.89 19.00
N LYS A 374 16.06 7.05 19.93
CA LYS A 374 17.28 6.24 19.98
C LYS A 374 16.94 4.77 20.21
N ASP A 375 16.06 4.45 21.15
CA ASP A 375 15.65 3.07 21.44
C ASP A 375 15.04 2.35 20.23
N VAL A 376 14.15 3.04 19.51
CA VAL A 376 13.55 2.55 18.27
C VAL A 376 14.62 2.33 17.18
N PHE A 377 15.57 3.26 17.05
CA PHE A 377 16.64 3.14 16.05
C PHE A 377 17.62 2.01 16.39
N GLU A 378 17.99 1.85 17.66
CA GLU A 378 18.89 0.79 18.11
C GLU A 378 18.27 -0.61 17.99
N ALA A 379 16.94 -0.73 18.02
CA ALA A 379 16.26 -2.00 17.76
C ALA A 379 16.58 -2.58 16.37
N LEU A 380 16.91 -1.72 15.39
CA LEU A 380 17.28 -2.17 14.04
C LEU A 380 18.62 -2.92 14.01
N LYS A 381 19.59 -2.54 14.86
CA LYS A 381 20.93 -3.17 14.92
C LYS A 381 21.06 -4.23 16.02
N ALA A 382 20.06 -4.37 16.89
CA ALA A 382 20.12 -5.30 18.00
C ALA A 382 20.34 -6.74 17.53
N LYS A 383 21.13 -7.51 18.29
CA LYS A 383 21.53 -8.88 17.97
C LYS A 383 20.67 -9.90 18.71
N PRO A 384 20.57 -11.16 18.24
CA PRO A 384 19.75 -12.19 18.88
C PRO A 384 20.34 -12.75 20.20
N ASP A 385 21.34 -12.10 20.80
CA ASP A 385 21.91 -12.48 22.09
C ASP A 385 20.94 -12.22 23.26
N GLU A 386 21.16 -12.90 24.39
CA GLU A 386 20.25 -12.85 25.54
C GLU A 386 20.08 -11.44 26.13
N ALA A 387 21.14 -10.66 26.21
CA ALA A 387 21.10 -9.32 26.80
C ALA A 387 20.28 -8.37 25.92
N SER A 388 20.55 -8.36 24.62
CA SER A 388 19.82 -7.57 23.63
C SER A 388 18.34 -7.95 23.59
N ARG A 389 18.02 -9.25 23.56
CA ARG A 389 16.62 -9.73 23.59
C ARG A 389 15.88 -9.29 24.84
N LYS A 390 16.46 -9.51 26.02
CA LYS A 390 15.84 -9.14 27.29
C LYS A 390 15.58 -7.64 27.35
N ALA A 391 16.58 -6.82 26.99
CA ALA A 391 16.45 -5.37 26.98
C ALA A 391 15.36 -4.88 26.02
N LEU A 392 15.27 -5.48 24.82
CA LEU A 392 14.26 -5.09 23.85
C LEU A 392 12.85 -5.50 24.26
N TRP A 393 12.69 -6.68 24.88
CA TRP A 393 11.41 -7.08 25.48
C TRP A 393 10.98 -6.20 26.65
N ASP A 394 11.93 -5.79 27.51
CA ASP A 394 11.66 -4.83 28.59
C ASP A 394 11.12 -3.51 28.02
N LYS A 395 11.74 -2.98 26.95
CA LYS A 395 11.28 -1.77 26.26
C LYS A 395 9.93 -1.94 25.57
N ALA A 396 9.71 -3.06 24.86
CA ALA A 396 8.45 -3.34 24.18
C ALA A 396 7.27 -3.43 25.16
N ARG A 397 7.46 -4.12 26.31
CA ARG A 397 6.45 -4.18 27.37
C ARG A 397 6.19 -2.82 28.01
N ALA A 398 7.23 -2.05 28.29
CA ALA A 398 7.09 -0.71 28.85
C ALA A 398 6.30 0.18 27.90
N ALA A 399 6.62 0.15 26.60
CA ALA A 399 5.91 0.96 25.61
C ALA A 399 4.44 0.55 25.44
N ALA A 400 4.16 -0.75 25.39
CA ALA A 400 2.79 -1.26 25.35
C ALA A 400 2.00 -0.85 26.60
N LYS A 401 2.62 -0.92 27.79
CA LYS A 401 2.01 -0.47 29.05
C LYS A 401 1.76 1.05 29.06
N SER A 402 2.71 1.86 28.59
CA SER A 402 2.51 3.31 28.49
C SER A 402 1.36 3.64 27.55
N ALA A 403 1.31 3.05 26.35
CA ALA A 403 0.22 3.23 25.40
C ALA A 403 -1.14 2.79 25.99
N ASN A 404 -1.14 1.69 26.73
CA ASN A 404 -2.30 1.13 27.43
C ASN A 404 -2.85 2.09 28.49
N ASP A 405 -1.98 2.62 29.34
CA ASP A 405 -2.36 3.43 30.50
C ASP A 405 -2.71 4.87 30.09
N SER A 406 -2.12 5.36 28.99
CA SER A 406 -2.38 6.69 28.42
C SER A 406 -3.49 6.69 27.37
N CYS A 407 -4.09 5.54 27.07
CA CYS A 407 -5.00 5.37 25.93
C CYS A 407 -4.43 5.87 24.59
N GLY A 408 -3.17 5.54 24.31
CA GLY A 408 -2.49 5.86 23.05
C GLY A 408 -1.84 7.26 23.01
N THR A 409 -2.04 8.11 24.01
CA THR A 409 -1.53 9.50 23.99
C THR A 409 -0.07 9.68 24.44
N ALA A 410 0.55 8.66 25.07
CA ALA A 410 1.96 8.72 25.50
C ALA A 410 2.92 8.64 24.30
N ALA A 411 4.12 9.21 24.46
CA ALA A 411 5.16 9.20 23.43
C ALA A 411 5.58 7.76 23.04
N GLU A 412 5.55 6.84 24.00
CA GLU A 412 5.89 5.44 23.81
C GLU A 412 4.91 4.70 22.89
N THR A 413 3.70 5.22 22.67
CA THR A 413 2.77 4.65 21.68
C THR A 413 3.42 4.58 20.30
N ALA A 414 4.23 5.59 19.92
CA ALA A 414 4.96 5.59 18.65
C ALA A 414 6.09 4.55 18.59
N ALA A 415 6.58 4.07 19.74
CA ALA A 415 7.61 3.05 19.81
C ALA A 415 7.04 1.63 19.89
N ALA A 416 5.81 1.46 20.39
CA ALA A 416 5.24 0.17 20.79
C ALA A 416 5.28 -0.88 19.68
N GLY A 417 4.81 -0.53 18.48
CA GLY A 417 4.76 -1.48 17.35
C GLY A 417 6.14 -1.90 16.83
N THR A 418 7.06 -0.95 16.68
CA THR A 418 8.42 -1.20 16.18
C THR A 418 9.23 -2.03 17.17
N LEU A 419 9.14 -1.70 18.47
CA LEU A 419 9.83 -2.45 19.52
C LEU A 419 9.28 -3.87 19.65
N LEU A 420 7.95 -4.08 19.57
CA LEU A 420 7.34 -5.41 19.55
C LEU A 420 7.89 -6.25 18.38
N THR A 421 7.84 -5.69 17.17
CA THR A 421 8.27 -6.37 15.94
C THR A 421 9.70 -6.87 16.06
N HIS A 422 10.62 -5.99 16.50
CA HIS A 422 12.02 -6.36 16.62
C HIS A 422 12.31 -7.26 17.83
N ALA A 423 11.57 -7.15 18.94
CA ALA A 423 11.71 -8.07 20.07
C ALA A 423 11.39 -9.52 19.65
N VAL A 424 10.28 -9.70 18.92
CA VAL A 424 9.89 -11.01 18.37
C VAL A 424 10.91 -11.51 17.35
N ARG A 425 11.36 -10.64 16.42
CA ARG A 425 12.41 -10.99 15.46
C ARG A 425 13.64 -11.56 16.16
N LEU A 426 14.14 -10.91 17.22
CA LEU A 426 15.34 -11.38 17.90
C LEU A 426 15.12 -12.71 18.63
N SER A 427 13.97 -12.92 19.28
CA SER A 427 13.63 -14.21 19.87
C SER A 427 13.53 -15.32 18.81
N ALA A 428 12.95 -15.02 17.65
CA ALA A 428 12.86 -15.97 16.53
C ALA A 428 14.24 -16.34 15.96
N LEU A 429 15.10 -15.35 15.70
CA LEU A 429 16.48 -15.55 15.23
C LEU A 429 17.33 -16.33 16.25
N ALA A 430 17.05 -16.19 17.54
CA ALA A 430 17.72 -16.93 18.62
C ALA A 430 17.14 -18.34 18.88
N GLY A 431 16.09 -18.74 18.16
CA GLY A 431 15.36 -19.99 18.41
C GLY A 431 14.60 -20.03 19.74
N LYS A 432 14.31 -18.87 20.34
CA LYS A 432 13.57 -18.72 21.61
C LYS A 432 12.08 -18.51 21.35
N PHE A 433 11.45 -19.45 20.65
CA PHE A 433 10.04 -19.33 20.25
C PHE A 433 9.07 -19.29 21.43
N ASP A 434 9.32 -20.06 22.50
CA ASP A 434 8.45 -20.03 23.68
C ASP A 434 8.43 -18.66 24.38
N GLU A 435 9.56 -17.93 24.36
CA GLU A 435 9.63 -16.54 24.81
C GLU A 435 8.77 -15.65 23.91
N ALA A 436 8.94 -15.73 22.59
CA ALA A 436 8.16 -14.94 21.63
C ALA A 436 6.65 -15.18 21.77
N TYR A 437 6.22 -16.44 21.85
CA TYR A 437 4.81 -16.80 21.96
C TYR A 437 4.19 -16.34 23.27
N ALA A 438 4.87 -16.56 24.40
CA ALA A 438 4.36 -16.11 25.69
C ALA A 438 4.18 -14.59 25.75
N GLN A 439 5.09 -13.82 25.15
CA GLN A 439 4.98 -12.37 25.10
C GLN A 439 3.88 -11.90 24.14
N LEU A 440 3.69 -12.56 23.00
CA LEU A 440 2.62 -12.25 22.05
C LEU A 440 1.23 -12.60 22.61
N GLU A 441 1.10 -13.73 23.30
CA GLU A 441 -0.13 -14.11 24.01
C GLU A 441 -0.55 -13.06 25.04
N ALA A 442 0.44 -12.49 25.75
CA ALA A 442 0.26 -11.46 26.77
C ALA A 442 0.12 -10.03 26.20
N TYR A 443 0.36 -9.82 24.91
CA TYR A 443 0.27 -8.49 24.29
C TYR A 443 -1.19 -8.04 24.19
N PRO A 444 -1.54 -6.82 24.66
CA PRO A 444 -2.94 -6.41 24.79
C PRO A 444 -3.59 -5.94 23.48
N PHE A 445 -2.80 -5.55 22.46
CA PHE A 445 -3.31 -4.92 21.23
C PHE A 445 -3.26 -5.88 20.03
N LYS A 446 -4.00 -6.99 20.13
CA LYS A 446 -3.97 -8.08 19.14
C LYS A 446 -4.58 -7.73 17.78
N GLU A 447 -5.39 -6.67 17.72
CA GLU A 447 -6.00 -6.18 16.48
C GLU A 447 -5.16 -5.13 15.73
N SER A 448 -4.03 -4.71 16.33
CA SER A 448 -3.13 -3.74 15.71
C SER A 448 -2.42 -4.35 14.50
N TYR A 449 -2.30 -3.58 13.42
CA TYR A 449 -1.43 -3.87 12.27
C TYR A 449 0.00 -4.23 12.72
N ALA A 450 0.52 -3.55 13.75
CA ALA A 450 1.82 -3.89 14.32
C ALA A 450 1.89 -5.35 14.83
N TYR A 451 0.82 -5.84 15.46
CA TYR A 451 0.75 -7.22 15.96
C TYR A 451 0.50 -8.22 14.82
N THR A 452 -0.48 -7.97 13.96
CA THR A 452 -0.91 -8.94 12.95
C THR A 452 0.06 -9.02 11.77
N GLN A 453 0.37 -7.88 11.15
CA GLN A 453 1.14 -7.79 9.90
C GLN A 453 2.64 -7.72 10.15
N ASN A 454 3.10 -6.77 10.98
CA ASN A 454 4.54 -6.60 11.19
C ASN A 454 5.16 -7.72 12.02
N THR A 455 4.37 -8.38 12.88
CA THR A 455 4.89 -9.36 13.86
C THR A 455 4.42 -10.78 13.61
N LEU A 456 3.12 -11.07 13.68
CA LEU A 456 2.61 -12.44 13.54
C LEU A 456 2.88 -13.00 12.16
N LEU A 457 2.51 -12.27 11.10
CA LEU A 457 2.74 -12.71 9.73
C LEU A 457 4.24 -12.90 9.46
N ALA A 458 5.08 -11.92 9.80
CA ALA A 458 6.53 -12.01 9.62
C ALA A 458 7.15 -13.21 10.36
N LEU A 459 6.67 -13.54 11.57
CA LEU A 459 7.10 -14.72 12.31
C LEU A 459 6.70 -16.02 11.61
N GLY A 460 5.46 -16.14 11.14
CA GLY A 460 5.00 -17.31 10.39
C GLY A 460 5.77 -17.51 9.08
N GLN A 461 6.01 -16.42 8.35
CA GLN A 461 6.85 -16.40 7.14
C GLN A 461 8.28 -16.87 7.42
N PHE A 462 8.87 -16.39 8.51
CA PHE A 462 10.20 -16.82 8.96
C PHE A 462 10.24 -18.32 9.25
N LEU A 463 9.29 -18.84 10.04
CA LEU A 463 9.23 -20.26 10.40
C LEU A 463 9.14 -21.16 9.17
N LEU A 464 8.24 -20.85 8.24
CA LEU A 464 8.10 -21.61 6.99
C LEU A 464 9.30 -21.43 6.06
N GLY A 465 9.80 -20.21 5.88
CA GLY A 465 10.97 -19.93 5.04
C GLY A 465 12.24 -20.61 5.55
N GLN A 466 12.36 -20.81 6.87
CA GLN A 466 13.42 -21.59 7.49
C GLN A 466 13.21 -23.11 7.41
N GLY A 467 12.05 -23.57 6.96
CA GLY A 467 11.68 -24.99 6.92
C GLY A 467 11.29 -25.59 8.27
N MET A 468 10.96 -24.75 9.25
CA MET A 468 10.65 -25.14 10.64
C MET A 468 9.18 -25.52 10.81
N VAL A 469 8.71 -26.51 10.06
CA VAL A 469 7.29 -26.88 9.96
C VAL A 469 6.67 -27.26 11.33
N ASP A 470 7.39 -28.03 12.15
CA ASP A 470 6.88 -28.42 13.47
C ASP A 470 6.72 -27.22 14.41
N GLU A 471 7.61 -26.23 14.31
CA GLU A 471 7.51 -24.99 15.07
C GLU A 471 6.39 -24.09 14.51
N ALA A 472 6.17 -24.07 13.19
CA ALA A 472 5.04 -23.39 12.57
C ALA A 472 3.69 -23.95 13.04
N ARG A 473 3.59 -25.25 13.36
CA ARG A 473 2.40 -25.84 14.00
C ARG A 473 2.19 -25.32 15.40
N ARG A 474 3.26 -25.25 16.21
CA ARG A 474 3.18 -24.66 17.57
C ARG A 474 2.76 -23.20 17.52
N TYR A 475 3.30 -22.44 16.58
CA TYR A 475 2.88 -21.06 16.30
C TYR A 475 1.38 -20.97 15.98
N ARG A 476 0.90 -21.79 15.03
CA ARG A 476 -0.53 -21.87 14.66
C ARG A 476 -1.40 -22.13 15.88
N ASP A 477 -1.06 -23.17 16.65
CA ASP A 477 -1.89 -23.65 17.75
C ASP A 477 -1.91 -22.68 18.94
N ARG A 478 -0.83 -21.92 19.16
CA ARG A 478 -0.73 -20.97 20.27
C ARG A 478 -1.26 -19.57 19.94
N LEU A 479 -1.02 -19.09 18.72
CA LEU A 479 -1.23 -17.68 18.38
C LEU A 479 -2.40 -17.43 17.42
N LEU A 480 -2.76 -18.40 16.57
CA LEU A 480 -3.84 -18.24 15.59
C LEU A 480 -5.18 -18.72 16.16
N THR A 481 -5.62 -18.06 17.23
CA THR A 481 -6.86 -18.37 17.97
C THR A 481 -8.12 -17.95 17.22
N ASP A 482 -9.27 -18.49 17.62
CA ASP A 482 -10.56 -18.11 17.02
C ASP A 482 -10.88 -16.61 17.17
N ASP A 483 -10.49 -15.99 18.30
CA ASP A 483 -10.62 -14.55 18.50
C ASP A 483 -9.78 -13.74 17.51
N LEU A 484 -8.55 -14.19 17.23
CA LEU A 484 -7.70 -13.55 16.21
C LEU A 484 -8.36 -13.66 14.83
N TRP A 485 -8.81 -14.85 14.43
CA TRP A 485 -9.50 -15.03 13.15
C TRP A 485 -10.74 -14.14 13.02
N LEU A 486 -11.50 -13.98 14.10
CA LEU A 486 -12.66 -13.10 14.12
C LEU A 486 -12.27 -11.62 13.93
N SER A 487 -11.14 -11.19 14.51
CA SER A 487 -10.64 -9.83 14.34
C SER A 487 -10.17 -9.53 12.91
N LEU A 488 -9.73 -10.55 12.16
CA LEU A 488 -9.20 -10.43 10.81
C LEU A 488 -10.27 -10.48 9.71
N LYS A 489 -11.56 -10.64 10.04
CA LYS A 489 -12.64 -10.81 9.06
C LYS A 489 -12.74 -9.72 7.98
N ASN A 490 -12.22 -8.52 8.27
CA ASN A 490 -12.21 -7.36 7.37
C ASN A 490 -10.82 -7.08 6.77
N ASP A 491 -9.82 -7.90 7.09
CA ASP A 491 -8.45 -7.84 6.59
C ASP A 491 -8.14 -9.16 5.86
N GLU A 492 -8.75 -9.29 4.69
CA GLU A 492 -8.69 -10.50 3.85
C GLU A 492 -7.25 -10.87 3.49
N VAL A 493 -6.37 -9.88 3.27
CA VAL A 493 -4.98 -10.13 2.90
C VAL A 493 -4.24 -10.81 4.05
N THR A 494 -4.29 -10.26 5.27
CA THR A 494 -3.65 -10.90 6.44
C THR A 494 -4.25 -12.27 6.72
N GLN A 495 -5.59 -12.37 6.67
CA GLN A 495 -6.29 -13.62 6.93
C GLN A 495 -5.86 -14.73 5.97
N ASN A 496 -5.79 -14.43 4.66
CA ASN A 496 -5.37 -15.38 3.65
C ASN A 496 -3.91 -15.82 3.86
N MET A 497 -2.98 -14.89 4.08
CA MET A 497 -1.57 -15.26 4.28
C MET A 497 -1.36 -16.11 5.54
N LEU A 498 -2.05 -15.82 6.65
CA LEU A 498 -1.98 -16.65 7.86
C LEU A 498 -2.65 -18.02 7.66
N ALA A 499 -3.72 -18.08 6.87
CA ALA A 499 -4.36 -19.34 6.49
C ALA A 499 -3.41 -20.19 5.64
N GLU A 500 -2.71 -19.60 4.67
CA GLU A 500 -1.69 -20.28 3.88
C GLU A 500 -0.51 -20.76 4.71
N ILE A 501 -0.04 -19.96 5.67
CA ILE A 501 0.97 -20.42 6.63
C ILE A 501 0.49 -21.67 7.36
N SER A 502 -0.77 -21.65 7.83
CA SER A 502 -1.38 -22.78 8.54
C SER A 502 -1.58 -24.00 7.64
N MET A 503 -1.89 -23.80 6.36
CA MET A 503 -1.98 -24.85 5.35
C MET A 503 -0.63 -25.53 5.15
N TRP A 504 0.43 -24.76 4.91
CA TRP A 504 1.78 -25.31 4.72
C TRP A 504 2.38 -25.93 5.98
N ALA A 505 1.91 -25.51 7.16
CA ALA A 505 2.27 -26.13 8.43
C ALA A 505 1.52 -27.45 8.71
N ALA A 506 0.45 -27.77 7.97
CA ALA A 506 -0.45 -28.88 8.29
C ALA A 506 0.29 -30.24 8.37
N GLU A 507 -0.01 -30.97 9.44
CA GLU A 507 0.46 -32.34 9.68
C GLU A 507 -0.35 -33.38 8.91
N ASP A 508 -1.60 -33.07 8.55
CA ASP A 508 -2.50 -33.95 7.84
C ASP A 508 -3.53 -33.18 7.00
N ARG A 509 -4.44 -33.93 6.36
CA ARG A 509 -5.50 -33.39 5.53
C ARG A 509 -6.52 -32.57 6.33
N ALA A 510 -6.88 -33.01 7.52
CA ALA A 510 -7.93 -32.36 8.32
C ALA A 510 -7.47 -30.98 8.79
N GLN A 511 -6.21 -30.84 9.20
CA GLN A 511 -5.63 -29.54 9.55
C GLN A 511 -5.47 -28.63 8.34
N TRP A 512 -5.14 -29.20 7.17
CA TRP A 512 -5.10 -28.43 5.93
C TRP A 512 -6.50 -27.89 5.55
N ASP A 513 -7.55 -28.73 5.60
CA ASP A 513 -8.93 -28.28 5.32
C ASP A 513 -9.41 -27.24 6.34
N LYS A 514 -9.06 -27.40 7.63
CA LYS A 514 -9.36 -26.40 8.69
C LYS A 514 -8.71 -25.05 8.39
N ALA A 515 -7.47 -25.04 7.91
CA ALA A 515 -6.78 -23.83 7.51
C ALA A 515 -7.38 -23.23 6.22
N LEU A 516 -7.66 -24.06 5.21
CA LEU A 516 -8.29 -23.65 3.95
C LEU A 516 -9.65 -22.98 4.19
N ALA A 517 -10.42 -23.42 5.18
CA ALA A 517 -11.70 -22.81 5.54
C ALA A 517 -11.59 -21.30 5.87
N ARG A 518 -10.41 -20.84 6.31
CA ARG A 518 -10.13 -19.44 6.59
C ARG A 518 -9.70 -18.65 5.36
N HIS A 519 -9.37 -19.31 4.25
CA HIS A 519 -8.97 -18.65 3.01
C HIS A 519 -10.19 -18.25 2.17
N SER A 520 -10.21 -17.02 1.66
CA SER A 520 -11.34 -16.50 0.86
C SER A 520 -11.40 -17.13 -0.54
N GLN A 521 -10.25 -17.38 -1.17
CA GLN A 521 -10.14 -17.96 -2.52
C GLN A 521 -9.59 -19.39 -2.46
N LYS A 522 -10.40 -20.36 -2.05
CA LYS A 522 -9.91 -21.73 -1.71
C LYS A 522 -9.42 -22.48 -2.93
N THR A 523 -10.11 -22.32 -4.06
CA THR A 523 -9.73 -22.95 -5.34
C THR A 523 -8.52 -22.31 -6.02
N GLY A 524 -8.02 -21.17 -5.51
CA GLY A 524 -6.80 -20.50 -6.01
C GLY A 524 -5.51 -21.22 -5.61
N GLN A 525 -5.55 -22.17 -4.69
CA GLN A 525 -4.37 -22.85 -4.16
C GLN A 525 -3.71 -23.76 -5.22
N SER A 526 -2.50 -23.43 -5.68
CA SER A 526 -1.79 -24.19 -6.75
C SER A 526 -1.62 -25.69 -6.46
N ILE A 527 -1.56 -26.09 -5.18
CA ILE A 527 -1.43 -27.50 -4.80
C ILE A 527 -2.63 -28.35 -5.27
N LEU A 528 -3.80 -27.74 -5.45
CA LEU A 528 -5.01 -28.42 -5.93
C LEU A 528 -4.84 -28.98 -7.34
N ASN A 529 -4.04 -28.34 -8.19
CA ASN A 529 -3.75 -28.85 -9.53
C ASN A 529 -3.04 -30.22 -9.50
N PHE A 530 -2.36 -30.56 -8.40
CA PHE A 530 -1.64 -31.83 -8.27
C PHE A 530 -2.44 -32.95 -7.60
N LEU A 531 -3.56 -32.62 -6.94
CA LEU A 531 -4.38 -33.64 -6.29
C LEU A 531 -5.04 -34.57 -7.33
N PRO A 532 -5.17 -35.88 -7.07
CA PRO A 532 -5.78 -36.80 -8.02
C PRO A 532 -7.27 -36.48 -8.22
N ALA A 533 -7.81 -36.82 -9.40
CA ALA A 533 -9.22 -36.58 -9.73
C ALA A 533 -10.20 -37.17 -8.70
N LYS A 534 -9.85 -38.28 -8.04
CA LYS A 534 -10.66 -38.86 -6.96
C LYS A 534 -10.80 -37.88 -5.80
N ASP A 535 -9.70 -37.29 -5.35
CA ASP A 535 -9.69 -36.37 -4.21
C ASP A 535 -10.45 -35.08 -4.55
N LEU A 536 -10.25 -34.56 -5.77
CA LEU A 536 -11.02 -33.41 -6.27
C LEU A 536 -12.54 -33.69 -6.31
N ARG A 537 -12.96 -34.90 -6.71
CA ARG A 537 -14.38 -35.32 -6.68
C ARG A 537 -14.91 -35.40 -5.25
N GLU A 538 -14.13 -35.92 -4.30
CA GLU A 538 -14.55 -35.97 -2.89
C GLU A 538 -14.65 -34.55 -2.30
N MET A 539 -13.70 -33.66 -2.60
CA MET A 539 -13.75 -32.26 -2.17
C MET A 539 -14.98 -31.52 -2.70
N ALA A 540 -15.43 -31.82 -3.93
CA ALA A 540 -16.63 -31.22 -4.49
C ALA A 540 -17.93 -31.57 -3.72
N LYS A 541 -17.90 -32.58 -2.85
CA LYS A 541 -19.04 -32.97 -2.00
C LYS A 541 -19.10 -32.20 -0.68
N ASP A 542 -18.03 -31.50 -0.31
CA ASP A 542 -17.97 -30.76 0.95
C ASP A 542 -18.66 -29.40 0.81
N GLU A 543 -19.93 -29.35 1.24
CA GLU A 543 -20.75 -28.13 1.21
C GLU A 543 -20.38 -27.15 2.33
N THR A 544 -19.60 -27.61 3.32
CA THR A 544 -19.19 -26.78 4.46
C THR A 544 -17.92 -26.00 4.15
N LEU A 545 -17.05 -26.55 3.30
CA LEU A 545 -15.78 -25.95 2.95
C LEU A 545 -15.83 -25.11 1.66
N PHE A 546 -16.56 -25.56 0.64
CA PHE A 546 -16.54 -24.94 -0.68
C PHE A 546 -17.89 -24.34 -1.08
N THR A 547 -17.87 -23.21 -1.78
CA THR A 547 -19.10 -22.62 -2.36
C THR A 547 -19.65 -23.52 -3.48
N PRO A 548 -20.93 -23.35 -3.89
CA PRO A 548 -21.48 -24.09 -5.03
C PRO A 548 -20.63 -23.99 -6.31
N GLU A 549 -20.08 -22.81 -6.60
CA GLU A 549 -19.24 -22.56 -7.77
C GLU A 549 -17.89 -23.29 -7.67
N GLU A 550 -17.27 -23.26 -6.49
CA GLU A 550 -16.01 -23.98 -6.24
C GLU A 550 -16.21 -25.50 -6.34
N ARG A 551 -17.30 -26.02 -5.78
CA ARG A 551 -17.69 -27.44 -5.89
C ARG A 551 -17.93 -27.84 -7.34
N ALA A 552 -18.62 -26.99 -8.11
CA ALA A 552 -18.86 -27.21 -9.52
C ALA A 552 -17.55 -27.29 -10.33
N LEU A 553 -16.59 -26.40 -10.05
CA LEU A 553 -15.26 -26.40 -10.64
C LEU A 553 -14.46 -27.67 -10.29
N LEU A 554 -14.43 -28.07 -9.02
CA LEU A 554 -13.73 -29.27 -8.56
C LEU A 554 -14.30 -30.55 -9.23
N ALA A 555 -15.62 -30.69 -9.25
CA ALA A 555 -16.30 -31.82 -9.90
C ALA A 555 -16.02 -31.88 -11.41
N ARG A 556 -16.11 -30.73 -12.09
CA ARG A 556 -15.85 -30.61 -13.54
C ARG A 556 -14.41 -30.94 -13.89
N THR A 557 -13.46 -30.44 -13.11
CA THR A 557 -12.04 -30.72 -13.29
C THR A 557 -11.75 -32.21 -13.10
N ALA A 558 -12.26 -32.81 -12.03
CA ALA A 558 -12.11 -34.23 -11.74
C ALA A 558 -12.69 -35.12 -12.86
N TRP A 559 -13.91 -34.81 -13.32
CA TRP A 559 -14.57 -35.54 -14.40
C TRP A 559 -13.78 -35.44 -15.71
N THR A 560 -13.32 -34.23 -16.06
CA THR A 560 -12.55 -33.98 -17.29
C THR A 560 -11.22 -34.72 -17.27
N ARG A 561 -10.52 -34.79 -16.14
CA ARG A 561 -9.29 -35.57 -16.00
C ARG A 561 -9.47 -37.05 -16.27
N LEU A 562 -10.62 -37.64 -15.93
CA LEU A 562 -10.92 -39.04 -16.28
C LEU A 562 -11.12 -39.18 -17.80
N TYR A 563 -11.97 -38.32 -18.37
CA TYR A 563 -12.26 -38.32 -19.81
C TYR A 563 -11.00 -38.14 -20.66
N ALA A 564 -10.18 -37.13 -20.35
CA ALA A 564 -8.98 -36.79 -21.11
C ALA A 564 -7.89 -37.89 -21.05
N ARG A 565 -7.90 -38.75 -20.03
CA ARG A 565 -7.05 -39.94 -19.96
C ARG A 565 -7.63 -41.15 -20.70
N GLY A 566 -8.70 -40.97 -21.48
CA GLY A 566 -9.36 -42.03 -22.24
C GLY A 566 -10.21 -42.96 -21.38
N ARG A 567 -10.55 -42.59 -20.14
CA ARG A 567 -11.44 -43.36 -19.28
C ARG A 567 -12.87 -42.83 -19.44
N ALA A 568 -13.85 -43.73 -19.46
CA ALA A 568 -15.25 -43.32 -19.39
C ALA A 568 -15.63 -43.03 -17.93
N PRO A 569 -16.03 -41.79 -17.59
CA PRO A 569 -16.60 -41.52 -16.28
C PRO A 569 -17.86 -42.36 -16.09
N ASP A 570 -18.05 -42.91 -14.89
CA ASP A 570 -19.24 -43.68 -14.59
C ASP A 570 -20.50 -42.80 -14.59
N LYS A 571 -21.67 -43.44 -14.66
CA LYS A 571 -22.95 -42.76 -14.76
C LYS A 571 -23.28 -41.93 -13.52
N SER A 572 -22.94 -42.40 -12.32
CA SER A 572 -23.21 -41.66 -11.08
C SER A 572 -22.35 -40.41 -10.99
N PHE A 573 -21.08 -40.46 -11.40
CA PHE A 573 -20.22 -39.28 -11.44
C PHE A 573 -20.71 -38.25 -12.45
N THR A 574 -21.20 -38.70 -13.61
CA THR A 574 -21.76 -37.79 -14.61
C THR A 574 -23.03 -37.11 -14.09
N GLN A 575 -23.86 -37.82 -13.32
CA GLN A 575 -25.01 -37.22 -12.63
C GLN A 575 -24.59 -36.20 -11.56
N GLU A 576 -23.55 -36.50 -10.77
CA GLU A 576 -22.98 -35.56 -9.80
C GLU A 576 -22.45 -34.29 -10.48
N LEU A 577 -21.71 -34.43 -11.59
CA LEU A 577 -21.25 -33.31 -12.41
C LEU A 577 -22.41 -32.40 -12.80
N TYR A 578 -23.48 -32.99 -13.36
CA TYR A 578 -24.64 -32.26 -13.85
C TYR A 578 -25.48 -31.63 -12.74
N ALA A 579 -25.53 -32.22 -11.55
CA ALA A 579 -26.18 -31.64 -10.39
C ALA A 579 -25.47 -30.34 -9.95
N LEU A 580 -24.14 -30.32 -9.96
CA LEU A 580 -23.34 -29.15 -9.59
C LEU A 580 -23.16 -28.15 -10.74
N ASN A 581 -23.26 -28.60 -12.00
CA ASN A 581 -23.07 -27.79 -13.19
C ASN A 581 -24.33 -27.80 -14.09
N PRO A 582 -25.42 -27.10 -13.71
CA PRO A 582 -26.69 -27.14 -14.43
C PRO A 582 -26.59 -26.66 -15.88
N GLN A 583 -25.64 -25.77 -16.20
CA GLN A 583 -25.37 -25.31 -17.56
C GLN A 583 -24.80 -26.43 -18.44
N ILE A 584 -23.86 -27.22 -17.90
CA ILE A 584 -23.31 -28.40 -18.58
C ILE A 584 -24.40 -29.46 -18.77
N LYS A 585 -25.28 -29.62 -17.78
CA LYS A 585 -26.46 -30.49 -17.91
C LYS A 585 -27.36 -30.03 -19.06
N ALA A 586 -27.69 -28.74 -19.14
CA ALA A 586 -28.52 -28.20 -20.20
C ALA A 586 -27.91 -28.46 -21.59
N VAL A 587 -26.58 -28.31 -21.73
CA VAL A 587 -25.87 -28.68 -22.95
C VAL A 587 -26.01 -30.18 -23.24
N SER A 588 -25.83 -31.04 -22.24
CA SER A 588 -25.98 -32.49 -22.40
C SER A 588 -27.39 -32.90 -22.79
N ASP A 589 -28.42 -32.33 -22.15
CA ASP A 589 -29.82 -32.60 -22.47
C ASP A 589 -30.14 -32.20 -23.91
N LYS A 590 -29.63 -31.03 -24.34
CA LYS A 590 -29.75 -30.58 -25.72
C LYS A 590 -29.02 -31.52 -26.69
N VAL A 591 -27.82 -32.00 -26.35
CA VAL A 591 -27.11 -32.99 -27.17
C VAL A 591 -27.90 -34.29 -27.30
N ALA A 592 -28.49 -34.79 -26.22
CA ALA A 592 -29.32 -36.00 -26.25
C ALA A 592 -30.57 -35.80 -27.12
N ALA A 593 -31.20 -34.62 -27.07
CA ALA A 593 -32.34 -34.28 -27.91
C ALA A 593 -31.96 -34.11 -29.39
N ASP A 594 -30.84 -33.44 -29.68
CA ASP A 594 -30.34 -33.23 -31.05
C ASP A 594 -29.85 -34.56 -31.67
N TYR A 595 -29.36 -35.51 -30.86
CA TYR A 595 -28.75 -36.77 -31.29
C TYR A 595 -29.25 -38.01 -30.51
N PRO A 596 -30.54 -38.38 -30.61
CA PRO A 596 -31.16 -39.41 -29.76
C PRO A 596 -30.62 -40.83 -29.99
N LYS A 597 -29.94 -41.08 -31.10
CA LYS A 597 -29.29 -42.37 -31.42
C LYS A 597 -27.80 -42.41 -31.08
N ALA A 598 -27.23 -41.31 -30.60
CA ALA A 598 -25.82 -41.27 -30.21
C ALA A 598 -25.59 -42.11 -28.94
N LYS A 599 -24.54 -42.93 -28.96
CA LYS A 599 -24.07 -43.65 -27.76
C LYS A 599 -23.53 -42.66 -26.73
N ASP A 600 -23.52 -43.04 -25.45
CA ASP A 600 -23.05 -42.21 -24.33
C ASP A 600 -21.68 -41.55 -24.59
N ALA A 601 -20.72 -42.30 -25.13
CA ALA A 601 -19.40 -41.76 -25.45
C ALA A 601 -19.44 -40.61 -26.49
N SER A 602 -20.36 -40.69 -27.46
CA SER A 602 -20.58 -39.66 -28.47
C SER A 602 -21.37 -38.48 -27.91
N GLN A 603 -22.31 -38.72 -26.99
CA GLN A 603 -23.00 -37.65 -26.28
C GLN A 603 -22.02 -36.86 -25.41
N HIS A 604 -21.17 -37.52 -24.62
CA HIS A 604 -20.12 -36.85 -23.83
C HIS A 604 -19.17 -36.03 -24.71
N LEU A 605 -18.72 -36.56 -25.85
CA LEU A 605 -17.90 -35.82 -26.80
C LEU A 605 -18.58 -34.52 -27.27
N LEU A 606 -19.84 -34.59 -27.67
CA LEU A 606 -20.59 -33.43 -28.15
C LEU A 606 -20.89 -32.42 -27.04
N THR A 607 -21.15 -32.89 -25.81
CA THR A 607 -21.30 -32.02 -24.64
C THR A 607 -20.03 -31.25 -24.37
N ILE A 608 -18.86 -31.92 -24.34
CA ILE A 608 -17.56 -31.26 -24.14
C ILE A 608 -17.27 -30.25 -25.24
N LEU A 609 -17.53 -30.59 -26.51
CA LEU A 609 -17.35 -29.67 -27.65
C LEU A 609 -18.19 -28.40 -27.54
N ARG A 610 -19.30 -28.43 -26.80
CA ARG A 610 -20.19 -27.29 -26.54
C ARG A 610 -19.95 -26.63 -25.16
N ALA A 611 -18.95 -27.10 -24.43
CA ALA A 611 -18.62 -26.62 -23.08
C ALA A 611 -17.11 -26.37 -22.93
N PRO A 612 -16.61 -25.21 -23.39
CA PRO A 612 -15.20 -24.88 -23.35
C PRO A 612 -14.56 -24.91 -21.97
N ARG A 613 -15.31 -24.68 -20.88
CA ARG A 613 -14.75 -24.68 -19.52
C ARG A 613 -14.55 -26.09 -18.92
N MET A 614 -14.64 -27.14 -19.73
CA MET A 614 -14.26 -28.51 -19.36
C MET A 614 -12.73 -28.66 -19.41
N GLY A 615 -12.05 -28.15 -18.38
CA GLY A 615 -10.59 -28.15 -18.23
C GLY A 615 -10.05 -29.19 -17.23
N ILE A 616 -8.73 -29.35 -17.17
CA ILE A 616 -8.04 -30.27 -16.23
C ILE A 616 -7.35 -29.56 -15.06
N LEU A 617 -7.39 -28.23 -15.01
CA LEU A 617 -6.80 -27.42 -13.94
C LEU A 617 -7.91 -26.81 -13.08
N VAL A 618 -7.62 -26.58 -11.80
CA VAL A 618 -8.48 -25.87 -10.86
C VAL A 618 -8.15 -24.37 -10.88
N ASN A 619 -6.87 -24.01 -11.03
CA ASN A 619 -6.38 -22.63 -11.13
C ASN A 619 -5.29 -22.51 -12.21
N ALA A 620 -5.04 -21.28 -12.66
CA ALA A 620 -3.93 -20.96 -13.54
C ALA A 620 -2.62 -20.88 -12.73
N PRO A 621 -1.52 -21.51 -13.16
CA PRO A 621 -0.29 -21.54 -12.37
C PRO A 621 0.36 -20.15 -12.28
N GLY A 622 0.79 -19.76 -11.08
CA GLY A 622 1.52 -18.50 -10.84
C GLY A 622 0.66 -17.24 -10.91
N ILE A 623 -0.66 -17.40 -10.96
CA ILE A 623 -1.64 -16.31 -10.82
C ILE A 623 -2.65 -16.81 -9.79
N TRP A 624 -2.89 -16.04 -8.72
CA TRP A 624 -3.84 -16.34 -7.65
C TRP A 624 -5.32 -16.46 -8.12
N GLU A 625 -5.55 -16.50 -9.43
CA GLU A 625 -6.87 -16.57 -10.02
C GLU A 625 -7.31 -18.04 -10.17
N PRO A 626 -8.33 -18.47 -9.43
CA PRO A 626 -8.97 -19.74 -9.74
C PRO A 626 -9.59 -19.66 -11.15
N ILE A 627 -9.80 -20.83 -11.78
CA ILE A 627 -10.54 -20.91 -13.05
C ILE A 627 -12.05 -20.82 -12.71
N THR A 628 -12.43 -19.73 -12.04
CA THR A 628 -13.81 -19.44 -11.63
C THR A 628 -14.58 -18.76 -12.75
N MET A 629 -15.91 -18.85 -12.61
CA MET A 629 -16.90 -18.23 -13.50
C MET A 629 -17.20 -16.78 -13.09
N THR A 630 -16.30 -16.10 -12.39
CA THR A 630 -16.52 -14.73 -11.90
C THR A 630 -16.47 -13.74 -13.08
N GLY A 631 -17.50 -12.89 -13.19
CA GLY A 631 -17.62 -11.89 -14.26
C GLY A 631 -18.62 -12.21 -15.39
N GLY A 632 -19.47 -13.22 -15.23
CA GLY A 632 -20.57 -13.50 -16.19
C GLY A 632 -20.24 -14.49 -17.31
N ASN A 633 -19.09 -15.16 -17.25
CA ASN A 633 -18.75 -16.24 -18.17
C ASN A 633 -19.31 -17.57 -17.67
N ASP A 634 -20.30 -18.09 -18.40
CA ASP A 634 -20.90 -19.39 -18.13
C ASP A 634 -19.95 -20.55 -18.51
N ALA A 635 -20.26 -21.80 -18.11
CA ALA A 635 -19.41 -22.96 -18.41
C ALA A 635 -19.33 -23.29 -19.93
N THR A 636 -20.11 -22.59 -20.76
CA THR A 636 -20.16 -22.69 -22.21
C THR A 636 -19.45 -21.54 -22.92
N GLY A 637 -19.05 -20.50 -22.18
CA GLY A 637 -18.33 -19.33 -22.67
C GLY A 637 -16.85 -19.60 -22.88
N LEU A 638 -16.30 -19.00 -23.95
CA LEU A 638 -14.87 -19.00 -24.23
C LEU A 638 -14.16 -17.91 -23.44
N ASP A 639 -13.03 -18.24 -22.82
CA ASP A 639 -12.06 -17.26 -22.37
C ASP A 639 -11.18 -16.81 -23.54
N SER A 640 -11.26 -15.53 -23.91
CA SER A 640 -10.39 -14.96 -24.95
C SER A 640 -9.05 -14.47 -24.40
N PHE A 641 -8.92 -14.29 -23.08
CA PHE A 641 -7.71 -13.75 -22.46
C PHE A 641 -6.72 -14.86 -22.11
N ASP A 642 -7.20 -15.94 -21.48
CA ASP A 642 -6.40 -17.11 -21.16
C ASP A 642 -7.03 -18.37 -21.75
N HIS A 643 -6.80 -18.54 -23.05
CA HIS A 643 -7.41 -19.61 -23.81
C HIS A 643 -6.76 -20.98 -23.59
N ASN A 644 -5.58 -21.03 -22.95
CA ASN A 644 -4.81 -22.27 -22.78
C ASN A 644 -5.14 -22.97 -21.46
N ASP A 645 -5.37 -22.21 -20.39
CA ASP A 645 -5.63 -22.79 -19.07
C ASP A 645 -7.10 -22.73 -18.69
N LYS A 646 -7.83 -21.69 -19.13
CA LYS A 646 -9.21 -21.45 -18.71
C LYS A 646 -10.29 -22.00 -19.65
N ASN A 647 -9.92 -22.56 -20.81
CA ASN A 647 -10.82 -23.27 -21.73
C ASN A 647 -10.63 -24.80 -21.60
N TRP A 648 -10.69 -25.54 -22.72
CA TRP A 648 -10.41 -26.97 -22.72
C TRP A 648 -8.95 -27.22 -22.32
N TRP A 649 -8.55 -28.48 -22.28
CA TRP A 649 -7.22 -28.83 -21.81
C TRP A 649 -6.11 -28.77 -22.87
N CYS A 650 -4.97 -28.25 -22.44
CA CYS A 650 -3.66 -28.71 -22.90
C CYS A 650 -3.16 -29.89 -22.05
N PRO A 651 -2.15 -30.67 -22.51
CA PRO A 651 -1.48 -31.64 -21.65
C PRO A 651 -0.97 -30.94 -20.38
N PHE A 652 -1.02 -31.64 -19.24
CA PHE A 652 -0.51 -31.08 -17.98
C PHE A 652 0.99 -30.84 -18.11
N GLU A 653 1.47 -29.64 -17.76
CA GLU A 653 2.87 -29.24 -17.86
C GLU A 653 3.53 -29.30 -16.47
N PRO A 654 4.17 -30.42 -16.05
CA PRO A 654 4.58 -30.60 -14.66
C PRO A 654 5.56 -29.54 -14.18
N ASP A 655 6.53 -29.17 -15.03
CA ASP A 655 7.56 -28.20 -14.67
C ASP A 655 6.98 -26.80 -14.45
N ARG A 656 6.04 -26.38 -15.31
CA ARG A 656 5.34 -25.10 -15.18
C ARG A 656 4.47 -25.05 -13.93
N GLN A 657 3.73 -26.14 -13.66
CA GLN A 657 2.88 -26.23 -12.48
C GLN A 657 3.72 -26.27 -11.19
N LEU A 658 4.87 -26.94 -11.22
CA LEU A 658 5.80 -26.96 -10.08
C LEU A 658 6.47 -25.60 -9.88
N ALA A 659 6.77 -24.88 -10.96
CA ALA A 659 7.26 -23.50 -10.87
C ALA A 659 6.21 -22.58 -10.24
N GLY A 660 4.93 -22.70 -10.62
CA GLY A 660 3.81 -21.98 -9.98
C GLY A 660 3.72 -22.27 -8.48
N LEU A 661 3.69 -23.55 -8.09
CA LEU A 661 3.65 -23.94 -6.68
C LEU A 661 4.82 -23.39 -5.85
N ARG A 662 6.03 -23.36 -6.44
CA ARG A 662 7.21 -22.77 -5.80
C ARG A 662 7.10 -21.25 -5.70
N SER A 663 6.57 -20.60 -6.74
CA SER A 663 6.35 -19.15 -6.75
C SER A 663 5.38 -18.74 -5.65
N ASP A 664 4.25 -19.44 -5.50
CA ASP A 664 3.26 -19.15 -4.44
C ASP A 664 3.89 -19.29 -3.05
N PHE A 665 4.70 -20.32 -2.83
CA PHE A 665 5.43 -20.49 -1.57
C PHE A 665 6.48 -19.39 -1.34
N ASP A 666 7.21 -19.00 -2.38
CA ASP A 666 8.21 -17.92 -2.33
C ASP A 666 7.52 -16.56 -2.10
N ASP A 667 6.33 -16.33 -2.64
CA ASP A 667 5.53 -15.13 -2.38
C ASP A 667 5.05 -15.11 -0.93
N LEU A 668 4.42 -16.21 -0.48
CA LEU A 668 3.96 -16.38 0.90
C LEU A 668 5.07 -16.10 1.91
N THR A 669 6.25 -16.67 1.70
CA THR A 669 7.39 -16.50 2.62
C THR A 669 8.15 -15.18 2.44
N GLY A 670 7.78 -14.35 1.47
CA GLY A 670 8.41 -13.06 1.17
C GLY A 670 9.72 -13.13 0.38
N VAL A 671 10.11 -14.31 -0.11
CA VAL A 671 11.31 -14.51 -0.95
C VAL A 671 11.15 -13.83 -2.32
N GLN A 672 9.93 -13.83 -2.88
CA GLN A 672 9.66 -13.12 -4.14
C GLN A 672 9.87 -11.61 -4.00
N ARG A 673 9.39 -11.02 -2.89
CA ARG A 673 9.62 -9.61 -2.55
C ARG A 673 11.10 -9.24 -2.47
N ALA A 674 11.93 -10.12 -1.90
CA ALA A 674 13.37 -9.92 -1.86
C ALA A 674 14.01 -9.94 -3.27
N THR A 675 13.48 -10.77 -4.17
CA THR A 675 13.95 -10.85 -5.57
C THR A 675 13.68 -9.55 -6.33
N TRP A 676 12.49 -8.95 -6.15
CA TRP A 676 12.17 -7.63 -6.74
C TRP A 676 13.01 -6.49 -6.15
N SER A 677 13.55 -6.69 -4.94
CA SER A 677 14.34 -5.71 -4.20
C SER A 677 15.84 -6.00 -4.21
N ALA A 678 16.32 -6.89 -5.08
CA ALA A 678 17.69 -7.42 -5.03
C ALA A 678 18.77 -6.32 -5.03
N LYS A 679 18.59 -5.25 -5.81
CA LYS A 679 19.52 -4.11 -5.84
C LYS A 679 19.62 -3.38 -4.49
N THR A 680 18.48 -3.13 -3.84
CA THR A 680 18.43 -2.47 -2.52
C THR A 680 19.03 -3.36 -1.44
N LEU A 681 18.91 -4.68 -1.58
CA LEU A 681 19.34 -5.67 -0.59
C LEU A 681 20.77 -6.19 -0.80
N GLU A 682 21.42 -5.86 -1.91
CA GLU A 682 22.81 -6.24 -2.21
C GLU A 682 23.80 -6.00 -1.05
N PRO A 683 23.72 -4.88 -0.30
CA PRO A 683 24.63 -4.63 0.83
C PRO A 683 24.42 -5.55 2.03
N VAL A 684 23.25 -6.18 2.16
CA VAL A 684 22.85 -6.97 3.34
C VAL A 684 22.70 -8.46 3.07
N MET A 685 22.51 -8.88 1.81
CA MET A 685 22.26 -10.28 1.46
C MET A 685 23.55 -11.09 1.31
N GLU A 686 23.53 -12.30 1.87
CA GLU A 686 24.56 -13.32 1.62
C GLU A 686 24.42 -13.85 0.18
N ALA A 687 25.57 -14.17 -0.44
CA ALA A 687 25.62 -14.53 -1.87
C ALA A 687 24.82 -15.81 -2.19
N ASP A 688 24.73 -16.74 -1.24
CA ASP A 688 24.03 -18.02 -1.37
C ASP A 688 22.65 -18.05 -0.70
N ALA A 689 22.18 -16.93 -0.13
CA ALA A 689 20.95 -16.89 0.66
C ALA A 689 19.73 -17.44 -0.12
N MET A 690 19.56 -17.00 -1.36
CA MET A 690 18.45 -17.46 -2.23
C MET A 690 18.50 -18.97 -2.47
N ALA A 691 19.69 -19.52 -2.76
CA ALA A 691 19.87 -20.94 -3.00
C ALA A 691 19.63 -21.77 -1.73
N ALA A 692 20.07 -21.27 -0.57
CA ALA A 692 19.85 -21.91 0.72
C ALA A 692 18.35 -21.97 1.07
N LEU A 693 17.60 -20.89 0.83
CA LEU A 693 16.15 -20.86 1.05
C LEU A 693 15.39 -21.74 0.06
N ALA A 694 15.79 -21.76 -1.22
CA ALA A 694 15.21 -22.67 -2.20
C ALA A 694 15.33 -24.14 -1.76
N LYS A 695 16.48 -24.55 -1.19
CA LYS A 695 16.67 -25.90 -0.64
C LYS A 695 15.71 -26.19 0.52
N LYS A 696 15.48 -25.22 1.41
CA LYS A 696 14.54 -25.34 2.54
C LYS A 696 13.11 -25.47 2.06
N ARG A 697 12.69 -24.64 1.09
CA ARG A 697 11.38 -24.78 0.41
C ARG A 697 11.18 -26.18 -0.12
N GLU A 698 12.12 -26.73 -0.90
CA GLU A 698 11.97 -28.10 -1.43
C GLU A 698 11.82 -29.15 -0.32
N GLY A 699 12.44 -28.93 0.84
CA GLY A 699 12.24 -29.75 2.03
C GLY A 699 10.80 -29.70 2.55
N VAL A 700 10.24 -28.49 2.70
CA VAL A 700 8.85 -28.28 3.13
C VAL A 700 7.87 -28.92 2.14
N LEU A 701 8.01 -28.62 0.84
CA LEU A 701 7.15 -29.15 -0.20
C LEU A 701 7.13 -30.69 -0.19
N ARG A 702 8.30 -31.35 -0.14
CA ARG A 702 8.38 -32.82 -0.11
C ARG A 702 7.81 -33.45 1.16
N ALA A 703 7.87 -32.74 2.28
CA ALA A 703 7.37 -33.22 3.56
C ALA A 703 5.84 -33.08 3.70
N HIS A 704 5.23 -32.14 2.97
CA HIS A 704 3.83 -31.76 3.10
C HIS A 704 2.86 -32.93 2.81
N PRO A 705 1.81 -33.16 3.64
CA PRO A 705 0.92 -34.31 3.51
C PRO A 705 0.18 -34.36 2.17
N LEU A 706 -0.28 -33.23 1.65
CA LEU A 706 -0.94 -33.19 0.32
C LEU A 706 0.03 -33.45 -0.84
N VAL A 707 1.29 -33.06 -0.70
CA VAL A 707 2.29 -33.36 -1.75
C VAL A 707 2.59 -34.86 -1.77
N LYS A 708 2.60 -35.50 -0.59
CA LYS A 708 2.74 -36.96 -0.46
C LYS A 708 1.52 -37.73 -1.01
N SER A 709 0.32 -37.12 -1.05
CA SER A 709 -0.88 -37.74 -1.62
C SER A 709 -0.99 -37.58 -3.15
N ILE A 710 -0.07 -36.84 -3.80
CA ILE A 710 -0.05 -36.69 -5.25
C ILE A 710 0.10 -38.05 -5.94
N ASN A 711 -0.80 -38.33 -6.87
CA ASN A 711 -0.67 -39.48 -7.75
C ASN A 711 0.17 -39.12 -8.98
N TRP A 712 1.49 -39.30 -8.89
CA TRP A 712 2.41 -39.04 -10.00
C TRP A 712 2.14 -39.87 -11.25
N GLY A 713 1.51 -41.05 -11.12
CA GLY A 713 1.05 -41.84 -12.25
C GLY A 713 -0.10 -41.16 -13.02
N GLU A 714 -1.03 -40.53 -12.30
CA GLU A 714 -2.06 -39.68 -12.89
C GLU A 714 -1.48 -38.44 -13.55
N ILE A 715 -0.57 -37.73 -12.88
CA ILE A 715 0.11 -36.56 -13.46
C ILE A 715 0.84 -36.92 -14.74
N LYS A 716 1.61 -38.02 -14.75
CA LYS A 716 2.28 -38.52 -15.95
C LYS A 716 1.30 -38.83 -17.09
N ALA A 717 0.13 -39.41 -16.78
CA ALA A 717 -0.90 -39.69 -17.77
C ALA A 717 -1.54 -38.41 -18.33
N LEU A 718 -1.80 -37.40 -17.48
CA LEU A 718 -2.30 -36.09 -17.90
C LEU A 718 -1.26 -35.31 -18.71
N ALA A 719 0.03 -35.46 -18.41
CA ALA A 719 1.10 -34.86 -19.20
C ALA A 719 1.29 -35.52 -20.57
N SER A 720 0.93 -36.81 -20.69
CA SER A 720 1.07 -37.58 -21.94
C SER A 720 -0.19 -37.58 -22.81
N MET A 721 -1.29 -37.00 -22.34
CA MET A 721 -2.55 -36.97 -23.11
C MET A 721 -2.44 -36.02 -24.30
N ALA A 722 -3.27 -36.23 -25.32
CA ALA A 722 -3.36 -35.25 -26.40
C ALA A 722 -4.11 -33.99 -25.91
N SER A 723 -3.74 -32.82 -26.44
CA SER A 723 -4.53 -31.59 -26.26
C SER A 723 -5.98 -31.81 -26.72
N ALA A 724 -6.91 -31.10 -26.11
CA ALA A 724 -8.33 -31.23 -26.40
C ALA A 724 -8.64 -31.04 -27.90
N PRO A 725 -8.10 -30.03 -28.62
CA PRO A 725 -8.35 -29.90 -30.04
C PRO A 725 -7.98 -31.17 -30.82
N LYS A 726 -6.80 -31.75 -30.55
CA LYS A 726 -6.35 -32.97 -31.21
C LYS A 726 -7.21 -34.18 -30.83
N MET A 727 -7.54 -34.34 -29.56
CA MET A 727 -8.29 -35.49 -29.06
C MET A 727 -9.75 -35.46 -29.54
N LEU A 728 -10.42 -34.33 -29.32
CA LEU A 728 -11.83 -34.14 -29.65
C LEU A 728 -12.06 -34.18 -31.16
N THR A 729 -11.21 -33.55 -31.97
CA THR A 729 -11.31 -33.64 -33.45
C THR A 729 -11.15 -35.06 -33.95
N ARG A 730 -10.20 -35.83 -33.40
CA ARG A 730 -10.03 -37.25 -33.77
C ARG A 730 -11.23 -38.09 -33.39
N ALA A 731 -11.78 -37.89 -32.18
CA ALA A 731 -12.97 -38.59 -31.72
C ALA A 731 -14.19 -38.25 -32.59
N ALA A 732 -14.40 -36.97 -32.90
CA ALA A 732 -15.50 -36.50 -33.76
C ALA A 732 -15.38 -37.04 -35.19
N THR A 733 -14.16 -37.02 -35.75
CA THR A 733 -13.90 -37.58 -37.08
C THR A 733 -14.16 -39.09 -37.12
N LYS A 734 -13.71 -39.83 -36.09
CA LYS A 734 -13.94 -41.28 -35.97
C LYS A 734 -15.43 -41.59 -35.88
N TRP A 735 -16.17 -40.84 -35.05
CA TRP A 735 -17.61 -40.99 -34.93
C TRP A 735 -18.34 -40.69 -36.24
N GLY A 736 -18.02 -39.57 -36.89
CA GLY A 736 -18.60 -39.18 -38.17
C GLY A 736 -18.36 -40.20 -39.30
N LYS A 737 -17.19 -40.87 -39.31
CA LYS A 737 -16.92 -41.98 -40.24
C LYS A 737 -17.72 -43.24 -39.96
N ALA A 738 -18.00 -43.53 -38.69
CA ALA A 738 -18.76 -44.72 -38.27
C ALA A 738 -20.28 -44.53 -38.30
N ALA A 739 -20.74 -43.28 -38.42
CA ALA A 739 -22.15 -42.91 -38.54
C ALA A 739 -22.63 -42.82 -40.01
N ARG A 740 -21.70 -42.89 -40.97
CA ARG A 740 -21.97 -43.17 -42.39
C ARG A 740 -22.04 -44.67 -42.59
#